data_AF-A0A9E2JDK3-F1
#
_entry.id   AF-A0A9E2JDK3-F1
#
_cell.length_a   1.000
_cell.length_b   1.000
_cell.length_c   1.000
_cell.angle_alpha   90.00
_cell.angle_beta   90.00
_cell.angle_gamma   90.00
#
_symmetry.space_group_name_H-M   'P 1'
#
loop_
_entity.id
_entity.type
_entity.pdbx_description
1 polymer ?
#
loop_
_entity_poly.entity_id
_entity_poly.type
_entity_poly.pdbx_seq_one_letter_code
_entity_poly.pdbx_strand_id
1 'polypeptide(L)'
;PAVDEAAVISKKNRSDRPVIKAFVKLNPGSEPSARTTRALQDFVRANLSPDTPLEEVEYLDELPKTRTGRILRRVLRASELGLATRDPSRLMDVSEVSQRECDLLVKYGTIVDGTGKPGFTGHLAVRDGRILSVQPAGPDHRDNWKAREVVDAIGLVVAPGFIDGHSYADFLLPGDDHPTRLSSLLEQGVTTIVGGHGGFSPAPWPANAGHLHSMIEGLEALAQGPWPLKGEGIEAYFRFLEEKGLAVNLVQLVGHATLHWSLRGADYGDPGPEGLAVMESVVEQAIDAGAFGLSLGLGWEPGLFARIEEIDRLARTVLKRGALLAARPRALARISPAYRWGPFGEAHNLKALRELLALAQRTGVRLQISPLHFVGRKTWATQGQALDLIEAALKRGADVAFDAVPFPCSSEPVLAAYPPWFLEDQAERWGNSRAMIRLGIQWALILWGAGLRPRDVLLSWGGVPELERYEGLSLAELARDMACSPRAAFIRLTRESRGRAICLIRAVNGDESYEEALRGVLTHPQSTLGTGVFMLARGSGNPASLGAFPRFIRRYVRETGLLTMEEAVGKMTGQTARRVGLHDRGAIAPGQAADLVLFDPGGIRDQAGRPSGIREVFINGERVVSEGRAIEGKKAGRVLRRPA
;
A
#
# COMPACT_ATOMS: atom_id res chain seq x y z
N PRO A 1 21.46 44.78 -55.20
CA PRO A 1 21.30 45.26 -53.80
C PRO A 1 22.52 44.89 -52.94
N ALA A 2 23.11 45.84 -52.22
CA ALA A 2 24.30 45.59 -51.41
C ALA A 2 24.02 44.72 -50.17
N VAL A 3 22.78 44.73 -49.66
CA VAL A 3 22.34 43.92 -48.51
C VAL A 3 21.91 42.53 -48.96
N ASP A 4 22.48 41.50 -48.33
CA ASP A 4 22.07 40.10 -48.42
C ASP A 4 20.94 39.83 -47.41
N GLU A 5 21.21 40.06 -46.14
CA GLU A 5 20.25 39.85 -45.05
C GLU A 5 20.31 40.97 -44.02
N ALA A 6 19.19 41.24 -43.37
CA ALA A 6 19.14 42.20 -42.28
C ALA A 6 18.21 41.74 -41.15
N ALA A 7 18.58 42.06 -39.92
CA ALA A 7 17.72 42.00 -38.76
C ALA A 7 17.78 43.31 -37.98
N VAL A 8 16.64 43.69 -37.40
CA VAL A 8 16.55 44.92 -36.62
C VAL A 8 16.08 44.62 -35.20
N ILE A 9 16.51 45.45 -34.26
CA ILE A 9 16.01 45.53 -32.90
C ILE A 9 15.59 46.96 -32.58
N SER A 10 14.68 47.10 -31.62
CA SER A 10 14.39 48.40 -31.01
C SER A 10 15.35 48.65 -29.85
N LYS A 11 15.96 49.83 -29.84
CA LYS A 11 16.82 50.38 -28.79
C LYS A 11 16.25 51.73 -28.36
N LYS A 12 16.63 52.21 -27.16
CA LYS A 12 16.37 53.59 -26.77
C LYS A 12 17.64 54.42 -26.97
N ASN A 13 17.51 55.60 -27.56
CA ASN A 13 18.64 56.52 -27.71
C ASN A 13 18.90 57.30 -26.39
N ARG A 14 19.91 58.18 -26.38
CA ARG A 14 20.29 58.96 -25.18
C ARG A 14 19.17 59.85 -24.62
N SER A 15 18.13 60.14 -25.40
CA SER A 15 16.96 60.92 -24.99
C SER A 15 15.74 60.04 -24.68
N ASP A 16 15.96 58.74 -24.42
CA ASP A 16 14.95 57.71 -24.12
C ASP A 16 13.90 57.48 -25.22
N ARG A 17 14.15 57.97 -26.45
CA ARG A 17 13.26 57.76 -27.60
C ARG A 17 13.54 56.40 -28.25
N PRO A 18 12.51 55.67 -28.72
CA PRO A 18 12.70 54.43 -29.44
C PRO A 18 13.36 54.70 -30.81
N VAL A 19 14.40 53.95 -31.11
CA VAL A 19 15.15 54.00 -32.37
C VAL A 19 15.43 52.59 -32.87
N ILE A 20 15.75 52.46 -34.16
CA ILE A 20 16.07 51.18 -34.78
C ILE A 20 17.59 51.03 -34.82
N LYS A 21 18.09 49.86 -34.40
CA LYS A 21 19.43 49.37 -34.72
C LYS A 21 19.32 48.20 -35.69
N ALA A 22 20.04 48.25 -36.80
CA ALA A 22 20.08 47.17 -37.80
C ALA A 22 21.40 46.42 -37.74
N PHE A 23 21.32 45.10 -37.92
CA PHE A 23 22.43 44.20 -38.15
C PHE A 23 22.33 43.72 -39.59
N VAL A 24 23.36 43.95 -40.38
CA VAL A 24 23.33 43.82 -41.83
C VAL A 24 24.45 42.93 -42.31
N LYS A 25 24.09 41.91 -43.10
CA LYS A 25 25.01 41.13 -43.91
C LYS A 25 24.99 41.65 -45.33
N LEU A 26 26.17 41.89 -45.91
CA LEU A 26 26.31 42.37 -47.29
C LEU A 26 26.51 41.20 -48.25
N ASN A 27 26.09 41.38 -49.51
CA ASN A 27 26.39 40.43 -50.58
C ASN A 27 27.89 40.40 -50.88
N PRO A 28 28.45 39.24 -51.31
CA PRO A 28 29.83 39.14 -51.74
C PRO A 28 30.20 40.24 -52.77
N GLY A 29 31.32 40.93 -52.54
CA GLY A 29 31.78 42.06 -53.37
C GLY A 29 31.23 43.43 -52.98
N SER A 30 30.41 43.53 -51.92
CA SER A 30 30.01 44.81 -51.31
C SER A 30 30.70 45.00 -49.96
N GLU A 31 31.29 46.17 -49.72
CA GLU A 31 31.99 46.48 -48.47
C GLU A 31 31.21 47.47 -47.58
N PRO A 32 31.33 47.36 -46.25
CA PRO A 32 30.83 48.37 -45.32
C PRO A 32 31.46 49.73 -45.61
N SER A 33 30.64 50.75 -45.84
CA SER A 33 31.13 52.12 -46.04
C SER A 33 30.14 53.14 -45.49
N ALA A 34 30.63 54.33 -45.13
CA ALA A 34 29.77 55.44 -44.69
C ALA A 34 28.71 55.81 -45.75
N ARG A 35 29.05 55.64 -47.04
CA ARG A 35 28.12 55.84 -48.15
C ARG A 35 27.01 54.78 -48.15
N THR A 36 27.37 53.51 -47.94
CA THR A 36 26.42 52.39 -47.82
C THR A 36 25.50 52.56 -46.62
N THR A 37 26.04 52.98 -45.47
CA THR A 37 25.24 53.22 -44.25
C THR A 37 24.24 54.35 -44.44
N ARG A 38 24.67 55.51 -45.00
CA ARG A 38 23.75 56.62 -45.29
C ARG A 38 22.64 56.20 -46.26
N ALA A 39 23.00 55.48 -47.33
CA ALA A 39 22.01 54.97 -48.27
C ALA A 39 20.96 54.06 -47.61
N LEU A 40 21.35 53.23 -46.64
CA LEU A 40 20.41 52.40 -45.86
C LEU A 40 19.52 53.25 -44.96
N GLN A 41 20.08 54.25 -44.27
CA GLN A 41 19.32 55.15 -43.41
C GLN A 41 18.28 55.96 -44.21
N ASP A 42 18.69 56.50 -45.37
CA ASP A 42 17.81 57.23 -46.27
C ASP A 42 16.71 56.31 -46.83
N PHE A 43 17.06 55.07 -47.20
CA PHE A 43 16.09 54.08 -47.67
C PHE A 43 15.06 53.72 -46.59
N VAL A 44 15.50 53.43 -45.36
CA VAL A 44 14.59 53.10 -44.25
C VAL A 44 13.67 54.28 -43.94
N ARG A 45 14.20 55.51 -43.90
CA ARG A 45 13.41 56.72 -43.64
C ARG A 45 12.37 56.95 -44.73
N ALA A 46 12.72 56.73 -46.00
CA ALA A 46 11.82 56.97 -47.11
C ALA A 46 10.79 55.85 -47.33
N ASN A 47 11.12 54.58 -46.98
CA ASN A 47 10.34 53.42 -47.44
C ASN A 47 9.84 52.47 -46.36
N LEU A 48 10.45 52.40 -45.17
CA LEU A 48 10.15 51.37 -44.17
C LEU A 48 9.65 51.93 -42.83
N SER A 49 10.29 52.98 -42.32
CA SER A 49 9.93 53.60 -41.05
C SER A 49 10.24 55.09 -41.06
N PRO A 50 9.29 55.94 -41.52
CA PRO A 50 9.45 57.39 -41.54
C PRO A 50 9.57 57.97 -40.12
N ASP A 51 8.81 57.41 -39.18
CA ASP A 51 8.63 57.95 -37.82
C ASP A 51 9.65 57.41 -36.80
N THR A 52 10.39 56.34 -37.13
CA THR A 52 11.42 55.75 -36.25
C THR A 52 12.74 55.62 -37.00
N PRO A 53 13.74 56.46 -36.73
CA PRO A 53 14.98 56.47 -37.51
C PRO A 53 15.83 55.22 -37.25
N LEU A 54 16.47 54.75 -38.32
CA LEU A 54 17.61 53.82 -38.24
C LEU A 54 18.85 54.61 -37.79
N GLU A 55 19.20 54.49 -36.52
CA GLU A 55 20.28 55.28 -35.91
C GLU A 55 21.63 54.57 -36.04
N GLU A 56 21.66 53.26 -35.82
CA GLU A 56 22.89 52.45 -35.86
C GLU A 56 22.77 51.30 -36.86
N VAL A 57 23.84 51.08 -37.62
CA VAL A 57 24.00 49.92 -38.50
C VAL A 57 25.27 49.20 -38.12
N GLU A 58 25.14 47.94 -37.76
CA GLU A 58 26.24 47.03 -37.45
C GLU A 58 26.35 46.02 -38.59
N TYR A 59 27.54 45.89 -39.16
CA TYR A 59 27.79 44.93 -40.23
C TYR A 59 28.37 43.65 -39.63
N LEU A 60 27.76 42.52 -39.97
CA LEU A 60 28.18 41.20 -39.51
C LEU A 60 28.45 40.31 -40.73
N ASP A 61 29.49 39.47 -40.64
CA ASP A 61 29.79 38.48 -41.67
C ASP A 61 28.65 37.46 -41.81
N GLU A 62 28.03 37.08 -40.68
CA GLU A 62 26.80 36.29 -40.64
C GLU A 62 25.85 36.73 -39.52
N LEU A 63 24.55 36.66 -39.80
CA LEU A 63 23.52 36.84 -38.78
C LEU A 63 23.29 35.53 -38.01
N PRO A 64 23.07 35.57 -36.68
CA PRO A 64 22.79 34.37 -35.91
C PRO A 64 21.43 33.80 -36.33
N LYS A 65 21.36 32.52 -36.71
CA LYS A 65 20.14 31.88 -37.24
C LYS A 65 19.79 30.58 -36.53
N THR A 66 18.52 30.18 -36.64
CA THR A 66 18.06 28.81 -36.34
C THR A 66 18.49 27.84 -37.45
N ARG A 67 18.44 26.53 -37.19
CA ARG A 67 18.61 25.49 -38.24
C ARG A 67 17.61 25.59 -39.40
N THR A 68 16.49 26.28 -39.21
CA THR A 68 15.50 26.57 -40.25
C THR A 68 15.77 27.87 -41.02
N GLY A 69 16.93 28.51 -40.79
CA GLY A 69 17.34 29.76 -41.45
C GLY A 69 16.73 31.04 -40.86
N ARG A 70 15.99 30.98 -39.73
CA ARG A 70 15.37 32.17 -39.13
C ARG A 70 16.36 32.93 -38.25
N ILE A 71 16.47 34.24 -38.44
CA ILE A 71 17.40 35.08 -37.66
C ILE A 71 16.98 35.16 -36.18
N LEU A 72 17.90 34.86 -35.28
CA LEU A 72 17.75 34.87 -33.82
C LEU A 72 17.90 36.28 -33.24
N ARG A 73 16.87 37.12 -33.43
CA ARG A 73 16.84 38.51 -32.91
C ARG A 73 17.09 38.64 -31.40
N ARG A 74 16.79 37.58 -30.61
CA ARG A 74 17.08 37.54 -29.17
C ARG A 74 18.57 37.60 -28.84
N VAL A 75 19.43 37.02 -29.68
CA VAL A 75 20.89 37.01 -29.48
C VAL A 75 21.46 38.39 -29.79
N LEU A 76 20.99 38.99 -30.89
CA LEU A 76 21.33 40.37 -31.26
C LEU A 76 20.92 41.37 -30.17
N ARG A 77 19.74 41.18 -29.56
CA ARG A 77 19.28 42.02 -28.44
C ARG A 77 20.11 41.82 -27.16
N ALA A 78 20.53 40.60 -26.86
CA ALA A 78 21.36 40.31 -25.70
C ALA A 78 22.78 40.89 -25.84
N SER A 79 23.36 40.83 -27.05
CA SER A 79 24.63 41.47 -27.40
C SER A 79 24.58 42.99 -27.16
N GLU A 80 23.50 43.64 -27.63
CA GLU A 80 23.31 45.08 -27.44
C GLU A 80 23.18 45.50 -25.97
N LEU A 81 22.58 44.63 -25.13
CA LEU A 81 22.37 44.91 -23.71
C LEU A 81 23.59 44.58 -22.85
N GLY A 82 24.71 44.16 -23.44
CA GLY A 82 25.93 43.77 -22.70
C GLY A 82 25.70 42.56 -21.76
N LEU A 83 24.63 41.79 -21.98
CA LEU A 83 24.35 40.59 -21.22
C LEU A 83 25.31 39.49 -21.70
N ALA A 84 25.82 38.67 -20.78
CA ALA A 84 26.67 37.54 -21.10
C ALA A 84 25.92 36.56 -22.02
N THR A 85 26.08 36.74 -23.33
CA THR A 85 25.75 35.74 -24.33
C THR A 85 26.81 34.67 -24.13
N ARG A 86 26.43 33.50 -23.61
CA ARG A 86 27.30 32.34 -23.68
C ARG A 86 27.70 32.22 -25.16
N ASP A 87 29.00 32.43 -25.40
CA ASP A 87 29.73 32.29 -26.65
C ASP A 87 28.89 31.64 -27.76
N PRO A 88 28.56 32.36 -28.86
CA PRO A 88 27.81 31.79 -29.98
C PRO A 88 28.49 30.56 -30.60
N SER A 89 29.82 30.45 -30.49
CA SER A 89 30.60 29.27 -30.91
C SER A 89 30.55 28.12 -29.90
N ARG A 90 30.04 28.37 -28.68
CA ARG A 90 29.59 27.37 -27.69
C ARG A 90 28.08 27.16 -27.66
N LEU A 91 27.31 27.72 -28.61
CA LEU A 91 26.04 27.09 -29.01
C LEU A 91 26.40 25.82 -29.77
N MET A 92 26.96 24.86 -29.04
CA MET A 92 27.06 23.48 -29.44
C MET A 92 25.73 23.08 -30.06
N ASP A 93 25.85 22.36 -31.14
CA ASP A 93 24.80 21.63 -31.82
C ASP A 93 23.64 21.25 -30.87
N VAL A 94 22.52 21.98 -30.95
CA VAL A 94 21.32 21.64 -30.16
C VAL A 94 20.67 20.35 -30.69
N SER A 95 21.21 19.74 -31.76
CA SER A 95 20.90 18.34 -32.06
C SER A 95 21.58 17.32 -31.14
N GLU A 96 22.39 17.78 -30.17
CA GLU A 96 22.91 16.94 -29.08
C GLU A 96 22.76 17.57 -27.69
N VAL A 97 21.64 18.27 -27.38
CA VAL A 97 21.14 18.14 -26.01
C VAL A 97 20.57 16.73 -25.96
N SER A 98 21.38 15.74 -25.57
CA SER A 98 20.96 14.33 -25.53
C SER A 98 19.55 14.25 -24.95
N GLN A 99 18.54 13.99 -25.78
CA GLN A 99 17.18 13.82 -25.29
C GLN A 99 17.26 12.62 -24.37
N ARG A 100 16.96 12.84 -23.09
CA ARG A 100 17.04 11.76 -22.12
C ARG A 100 15.85 10.86 -22.40
N GLU A 101 16.11 9.60 -22.69
CA GLU A 101 15.05 8.63 -22.95
C GLU A 101 14.53 8.05 -21.63
N CYS A 102 13.23 7.87 -21.56
CA CYS A 102 12.54 7.23 -20.45
C CYS A 102 11.31 6.48 -20.97
N ASP A 103 10.84 5.51 -20.19
CA ASP A 103 9.65 4.74 -20.54
C ASP A 103 8.39 5.52 -20.21
N LEU A 104 8.34 6.12 -19.02
CA LEU A 104 7.21 6.89 -18.51
C LEU A 104 7.68 8.24 -17.98
N LEU A 105 6.93 9.29 -18.34
CA LEU A 105 7.11 10.63 -17.82
C LEU A 105 5.79 11.15 -17.25
N VAL A 106 5.70 11.31 -15.94
CA VAL A 106 4.55 11.94 -15.27
C VAL A 106 4.87 13.41 -15.05
N LYS A 107 3.94 14.30 -15.43
CA LYS A 107 4.16 15.75 -15.39
C LYS A 107 3.14 16.48 -14.52
N TYR A 108 3.60 17.56 -13.88
CA TYR A 108 2.77 18.56 -13.21
C TYR A 108 1.87 18.03 -12.07
N GLY A 109 2.19 16.87 -11.52
CA GLY A 109 1.46 16.30 -10.39
C GLY A 109 1.96 16.85 -9.06
N THR A 110 1.11 16.82 -8.04
CA THR A 110 1.52 17.10 -6.65
C THR A 110 2.16 15.84 -6.09
N ILE A 111 3.50 15.82 -6.01
CA ILE A 111 4.27 14.67 -5.54
C ILE A 111 4.23 14.65 -4.02
N VAL A 112 3.65 13.58 -3.47
CA VAL A 112 3.68 13.23 -2.04
C VAL A 112 4.55 11.99 -1.93
N ASP A 113 5.82 12.18 -1.57
CA ASP A 113 6.89 11.21 -1.84
C ASP A 113 6.94 9.98 -0.90
N GLY A 114 6.02 9.87 0.06
CA GLY A 114 5.98 8.78 1.05
C GLY A 114 6.95 8.94 2.23
N THR A 115 7.71 10.03 2.30
CA THR A 115 8.65 10.30 3.40
C THR A 115 8.03 11.07 4.56
N GLY A 116 6.83 11.62 4.39
CA GLY A 116 6.16 12.50 5.35
C GLY A 116 6.54 13.98 5.21
N LYS A 117 7.41 14.33 4.25
CA LYS A 117 7.72 15.73 3.91
C LYS A 117 6.57 16.38 3.13
N PRO A 118 6.40 17.72 3.22
CA PRO A 118 5.41 18.44 2.43
C PRO A 118 5.49 18.12 0.94
N GLY A 119 4.34 17.90 0.31
CA GLY A 119 4.27 17.66 -1.12
C GLY A 119 4.70 18.87 -1.96
N PHE A 120 5.11 18.62 -3.21
CA PHE A 120 5.48 19.67 -4.16
C PHE A 120 5.03 19.32 -5.58
N THR A 121 4.71 20.33 -6.38
CA THR A 121 4.39 20.11 -7.79
C THR A 121 5.66 19.77 -8.58
N GLY A 122 5.63 18.72 -9.38
CA GLY A 122 6.81 18.31 -10.13
C GLY A 122 6.58 17.26 -11.20
N HIS A 123 7.70 16.70 -11.65
CA HIS A 123 7.80 15.71 -12.71
C HIS A 123 8.60 14.52 -12.23
N LEU A 124 8.28 13.32 -12.74
CA LEU A 124 9.10 12.14 -12.56
C LEU A 124 9.29 11.41 -13.89
N ALA A 125 10.51 10.92 -14.12
CA ALA A 125 10.86 10.08 -15.25
C ALA A 125 11.18 8.68 -14.74
N VAL A 126 10.68 7.66 -15.44
CA VAL A 126 10.85 6.23 -15.12
C VAL A 126 11.52 5.54 -16.28
N ARG A 127 12.49 4.69 -15.99
CA ARG A 127 13.17 3.84 -16.97
C ARG A 127 13.47 2.48 -16.36
N ASP A 128 13.26 1.41 -17.11
CA ASP A 128 13.49 0.02 -16.70
C ASP A 128 12.78 -0.33 -15.37
N GLY A 129 11.56 0.19 -15.22
CA GLY A 129 10.73 -0.01 -14.03
C GLY A 129 11.24 0.68 -12.76
N ARG A 130 12.20 1.60 -12.86
CA ARG A 130 12.73 2.40 -11.75
C ARG A 130 12.57 3.88 -11.99
N ILE A 131 12.39 4.63 -10.92
CA ILE A 131 12.37 6.10 -10.94
C ILE A 131 13.79 6.56 -11.27
N LEU A 132 13.94 7.25 -12.39
CA LEU A 132 15.22 7.76 -12.88
C LEU A 132 15.50 9.18 -12.37
N SER A 133 14.45 10.01 -12.29
CA SER A 133 14.56 11.41 -11.91
C SER A 133 13.27 11.91 -11.29
N VAL A 134 13.38 12.79 -10.30
CA VAL A 134 12.28 13.54 -9.69
C VAL A 134 12.69 15.01 -9.65
N GLN A 135 11.88 15.91 -10.21
CA GLN A 135 12.22 17.33 -10.34
C GLN A 135 11.03 18.20 -9.98
N PRO A 136 11.18 19.22 -9.11
CA PRO A 136 10.16 20.23 -8.88
C PRO A 136 9.84 21.01 -10.17
N ALA A 137 8.59 21.40 -10.34
CA ALA A 137 8.18 22.30 -11.40
C ALA A 137 8.72 23.70 -11.12
N GLY A 138 9.28 24.37 -12.13
CA GLY A 138 9.84 25.72 -11.99
C GLY A 138 10.17 26.36 -13.34
N PRO A 139 10.42 27.68 -13.38
CA PRO A 139 10.68 28.42 -14.62
C PRO A 139 11.93 27.96 -15.37
N ASP A 140 12.89 27.35 -14.66
CA ASP A 140 14.11 26.77 -15.22
C ASP A 140 13.98 25.29 -15.63
N HIS A 141 12.78 24.69 -15.46
CA HIS A 141 12.53 23.31 -15.87
C HIS A 141 12.63 23.19 -17.38
N ARG A 142 13.54 22.31 -17.84
CA ARG A 142 13.67 21.97 -19.25
C ARG A 142 13.17 20.55 -19.45
N ASP A 143 12.03 20.41 -20.09
CA ASP A 143 11.54 19.13 -20.61
C ASP A 143 12.47 18.67 -21.74
N ASN A 144 13.56 17.98 -21.39
CA ASN A 144 14.47 17.33 -22.35
C ASN A 144 14.25 15.81 -22.43
N TRP A 145 13.16 15.32 -21.86
CA TRP A 145 12.79 13.91 -21.86
C TRP A 145 12.04 13.53 -23.15
N LYS A 146 12.48 12.45 -23.78
CA LYS A 146 11.71 11.71 -24.79
C LYS A 146 11.16 10.47 -24.11
N ALA A 147 9.84 10.44 -23.89
CA ALA A 147 9.17 9.37 -23.17
C ALA A 147 8.34 8.51 -24.12
N ARG A 148 8.31 7.19 -23.90
CA ARG A 148 7.37 6.30 -24.60
C ARG A 148 5.93 6.59 -24.19
N GLU A 149 5.72 6.88 -22.92
CA GLU A 149 4.43 7.21 -22.32
C GLU A 149 4.54 8.51 -21.53
N VAL A 150 3.57 9.41 -21.73
CA VAL A 150 3.47 10.66 -20.97
C VAL A 150 2.12 10.72 -20.27
N VAL A 151 2.14 10.99 -18.97
CA VAL A 151 0.94 11.18 -18.15
C VAL A 151 0.92 12.62 -17.65
N ASP A 152 -0.14 13.35 -18.00
CA ASP A 152 -0.43 14.65 -17.42
C ASP A 152 -1.17 14.45 -16.10
N ALA A 153 -0.54 14.87 -14.99
CA ALA A 153 -1.03 14.71 -13.64
C ALA A 153 -1.49 16.03 -13.02
N ILE A 154 -1.80 17.07 -13.81
CA ILE A 154 -2.40 18.31 -13.31
C ILE A 154 -3.62 18.00 -12.44
N GLY A 155 -3.63 18.57 -11.23
CA GLY A 155 -4.71 18.36 -10.25
C GLY A 155 -4.70 17.01 -9.54
N LEU A 156 -3.77 16.11 -9.87
CA LEU A 156 -3.62 14.81 -9.22
C LEU A 156 -2.50 14.85 -8.17
N VAL A 157 -2.67 14.02 -7.15
CA VAL A 157 -1.58 13.62 -6.26
C VAL A 157 -0.85 12.44 -6.90
N VAL A 158 0.48 12.49 -6.86
CA VAL A 158 1.37 11.40 -7.28
C VAL A 158 2.08 10.88 -6.05
N ALA A 159 1.82 9.64 -5.68
CA ALA A 159 2.38 8.99 -4.51
C ALA A 159 3.05 7.66 -4.88
N PRO A 160 3.95 7.11 -4.02
CA PRO A 160 4.34 5.71 -4.15
C PRO A 160 3.08 4.84 -4.13
N GLY A 161 3.10 3.76 -4.89
CA GLY A 161 2.03 2.76 -4.86
C GLY A 161 1.80 2.26 -3.43
N PHE A 162 0.53 2.13 -3.05
CA PHE A 162 0.17 1.80 -1.68
C PHE A 162 0.56 0.35 -1.36
N ILE A 163 1.02 0.15 -0.12
CA ILE A 163 1.43 -1.14 0.41
C ILE A 163 0.37 -1.59 1.41
N ASP A 164 -0.31 -2.68 1.09
CA ASP A 164 -1.20 -3.36 2.04
C ASP A 164 -0.38 -4.13 3.06
N GLY A 165 -0.10 -3.46 4.18
CA GLY A 165 0.76 -3.96 5.25
C GLY A 165 0.19 -5.13 6.06
N HIS A 166 -1.06 -5.53 5.80
CA HIS A 166 -1.70 -6.67 6.44
C HIS A 166 -2.75 -7.25 5.49
N SER A 167 -2.34 -8.23 4.69
CA SER A 167 -3.19 -8.86 3.68
C SER A 167 -3.28 -10.38 3.85
N TYR A 168 -4.41 -10.95 3.41
CA TYR A 168 -4.60 -12.40 3.22
C TYR A 168 -4.78 -12.74 1.72
N ALA A 169 -4.46 -11.80 0.83
CA ALA A 169 -4.61 -11.94 -0.61
C ALA A 169 -3.54 -12.86 -1.25
N ASP A 170 -2.51 -13.23 -0.50
CA ASP A 170 -1.49 -14.21 -0.90
C ASP A 170 -2.07 -15.60 -1.19
N PHE A 171 -3.18 -15.95 -0.53
CA PHE A 171 -3.96 -17.16 -0.82
C PHE A 171 -4.67 -17.14 -2.18
N LEU A 172 -4.84 -15.97 -2.79
CA LEU A 172 -5.49 -15.83 -4.09
C LEU A 172 -4.50 -15.92 -5.26
N LEU A 173 -3.24 -15.57 -5.02
CA LEU A 173 -2.19 -15.53 -6.05
C LEU A 173 -2.00 -16.85 -6.81
N PRO A 174 -2.17 -18.04 -6.19
CA PRO A 174 -2.06 -19.29 -6.94
C PRO A 174 -3.15 -19.52 -7.99
N GLY A 175 -4.30 -18.86 -7.89
CA GLY A 175 -5.40 -18.97 -8.87
C GLY A 175 -5.06 -18.29 -10.21
N ASP A 176 -5.59 -18.80 -11.31
CA ASP A 176 -5.41 -18.17 -12.64
C ASP A 176 -6.17 -16.85 -12.76
N ASP A 177 -7.28 -16.72 -12.03
CA ASP A 177 -8.16 -15.55 -12.01
C ASP A 177 -7.72 -14.46 -11.01
N HIS A 178 -6.55 -14.60 -10.38
CA HIS A 178 -6.07 -13.65 -9.40
C HIS A 178 -6.00 -12.20 -9.91
N PRO A 179 -5.66 -11.87 -11.17
CA PRO A 179 -5.69 -10.47 -11.62
C PRO A 179 -7.10 -9.85 -11.52
N THR A 180 -8.12 -10.63 -11.85
CA THR A 180 -9.53 -10.19 -11.73
C THR A 180 -9.94 -10.09 -10.27
N ARG A 181 -9.55 -11.05 -9.43
CA ARG A 181 -9.92 -11.07 -8.01
C ARG A 181 -9.20 -10.01 -7.17
N LEU A 182 -8.01 -9.61 -7.58
CA LEU A 182 -7.22 -8.56 -6.94
C LEU A 182 -7.44 -7.17 -7.57
N SER A 183 -8.32 -7.07 -8.58
CA SER A 183 -8.63 -5.80 -9.25
C SER A 183 -9.07 -4.71 -8.27
N SER A 184 -9.83 -5.07 -7.23
CA SER A 184 -10.25 -4.11 -6.21
C SER A 184 -9.09 -3.53 -5.42
N LEU A 185 -8.00 -4.27 -5.20
CA LEU A 185 -6.79 -3.74 -4.54
C LEU A 185 -6.04 -2.79 -5.49
N LEU A 186 -5.89 -3.19 -6.77
CA LEU A 186 -5.29 -2.34 -7.79
C LEU A 186 -6.04 -1.01 -7.92
N GLU A 187 -7.37 -1.06 -8.01
CA GLU A 187 -8.24 0.12 -8.12
C GLU A 187 -8.31 0.97 -6.84
N GLN A 188 -7.78 0.47 -5.72
CA GLN A 188 -7.54 1.25 -4.51
C GLN A 188 -6.16 1.93 -4.49
N GLY A 189 -5.29 1.66 -5.48
CA GLY A 189 -3.92 2.17 -5.54
C GLY A 189 -2.87 1.21 -4.95
N VAL A 190 -3.27 -0.01 -4.57
CA VAL A 190 -2.35 -1.00 -3.99
C VAL A 190 -1.45 -1.57 -5.07
N THR A 191 -0.14 -1.53 -4.85
CA THR A 191 0.87 -2.13 -5.73
C THR A 191 1.58 -3.30 -5.08
N THR A 192 1.58 -3.36 -3.75
CA THR A 192 2.27 -4.40 -2.98
C THR A 192 1.38 -4.89 -1.84
N ILE A 193 1.35 -6.20 -1.63
CA ILE A 193 0.71 -6.81 -0.46
C ILE A 193 1.76 -7.44 0.46
N VAL A 194 1.53 -7.36 1.76
CA VAL A 194 2.25 -8.13 2.78
C VAL A 194 1.34 -9.29 3.20
N GLY A 195 1.64 -10.47 2.65
CA GLY A 195 0.94 -11.71 2.90
C GLY A 195 1.50 -12.46 4.11
N GLY A 196 0.85 -13.56 4.45
CA GLY A 196 1.32 -14.45 5.50
C GLY A 196 0.93 -14.01 6.90
N HIS A 197 -0.16 -13.25 7.06
CA HIS A 197 -0.61 -12.70 8.34
C HIS A 197 -1.49 -13.67 9.14
N GLY A 198 -1.72 -13.34 10.42
CA GLY A 198 -2.65 -14.08 11.27
C GLY A 198 -2.21 -15.50 11.60
N GLY A 199 -0.93 -15.84 11.39
CA GLY A 199 -0.40 -17.18 11.51
C GLY A 199 -0.60 -18.04 10.26
N PHE A 200 -1.22 -17.54 9.20
CA PHE A 200 -1.50 -18.31 7.99
C PHE A 200 -0.61 -17.86 6.83
N SER A 201 -0.07 -18.80 6.09
CA SER A 201 0.64 -18.56 4.83
C SER A 201 0.38 -19.69 3.80
N PRO A 202 0.42 -19.38 2.50
CA PRO A 202 0.35 -20.33 1.38
C PRO A 202 1.39 -21.44 1.40
N ALA A 203 2.55 -21.20 2.01
CA ALA A 203 3.61 -22.18 2.18
C ALA A 203 4.40 -21.91 3.48
N PRO A 204 5.03 -22.93 4.10
CA PRO A 204 5.00 -24.34 3.69
C PRO A 204 3.60 -24.92 3.93
N TRP A 205 3.06 -25.69 2.97
CA TRP A 205 1.70 -26.22 3.08
C TRP A 205 1.70 -27.71 3.45
N PRO A 206 0.79 -28.19 4.32
CA PRO A 206 0.75 -29.62 4.66
C PRO A 206 0.47 -30.48 3.43
N ALA A 207 1.21 -31.59 3.30
CA ALA A 207 1.02 -32.57 2.21
C ALA A 207 -0.40 -33.18 2.23
N ASN A 208 -0.95 -33.39 3.43
CA ASN A 208 -2.27 -34.00 3.64
C ASN A 208 -3.36 -32.97 3.99
N ALA A 209 -3.26 -31.74 3.49
CA ALA A 209 -4.16 -30.62 3.82
C ALA A 209 -5.67 -30.94 3.76
N GLY A 210 -6.09 -31.79 2.81
CA GLY A 210 -7.50 -32.06 2.51
C GLY A 210 -8.29 -32.86 3.55
N HIS A 211 -7.70 -33.25 4.69
CA HIS A 211 -8.37 -34.01 5.74
C HIS A 211 -8.10 -33.49 7.17
N LEU A 212 -7.43 -32.34 7.31
CA LEU A 212 -6.82 -31.95 8.59
C LEU A 212 -7.66 -30.95 9.39
N HIS A 213 -8.17 -29.87 8.78
CA HIS A 213 -8.82 -28.81 9.55
C HIS A 213 -9.71 -27.85 8.73
N SER A 214 -10.77 -27.32 9.35
CA SER A 214 -11.76 -26.44 8.70
C SER A 214 -11.18 -25.11 8.23
N MET A 215 -10.20 -24.54 8.94
CA MET A 215 -9.51 -23.33 8.49
C MET A 215 -8.72 -23.57 7.21
N ILE A 216 -8.00 -24.69 7.13
CA ILE A 216 -7.21 -25.09 5.96
C ILE A 216 -8.14 -25.23 4.75
N GLU A 217 -9.23 -25.99 4.90
CA GLU A 217 -10.22 -26.16 3.83
C GLU A 217 -10.86 -24.82 3.42
N GLY A 218 -11.12 -23.93 4.37
CA GLY A 218 -11.61 -22.58 4.10
C GLY A 218 -10.62 -21.76 3.27
N LEU A 219 -9.34 -21.80 3.60
CA LEU A 219 -8.26 -21.12 2.88
C LEU A 219 -8.02 -21.74 1.48
N GLU A 220 -8.05 -23.07 1.34
CA GLU A 220 -7.99 -23.74 0.03
C GLU A 220 -9.19 -23.34 -0.84
N ALA A 221 -10.39 -23.25 -0.26
CA ALA A 221 -11.58 -22.80 -0.96
C ALA A 221 -11.45 -21.35 -1.47
N LEU A 222 -10.67 -20.49 -0.78
CA LEU A 222 -10.37 -19.15 -1.29
C LEU A 222 -9.58 -19.21 -2.60
N ALA A 223 -8.73 -20.21 -2.81
CA ALA A 223 -8.00 -20.39 -4.09
C ALA A 223 -8.87 -20.93 -5.23
N GLN A 224 -10.11 -21.37 -4.96
CA GLN A 224 -11.06 -21.90 -5.95
C GLN A 224 -10.45 -22.99 -6.88
N GLY A 225 -9.67 -23.91 -6.32
CA GLY A 225 -9.05 -25.02 -7.03
C GLY A 225 -8.22 -25.90 -6.11
N PRO A 226 -7.69 -27.04 -6.60
CA PRO A 226 -6.76 -27.84 -5.80
C PRO A 226 -5.54 -26.98 -5.46
N TRP A 227 -5.15 -26.98 -4.18
CA TRP A 227 -3.97 -26.25 -3.75
C TRP A 227 -2.71 -26.82 -4.44
N PRO A 228 -1.98 -26.05 -5.27
CA PRO A 228 -0.95 -26.61 -6.15
C PRO A 228 0.37 -26.93 -5.44
N LEU A 229 0.51 -26.52 -4.18
CA LEU A 229 1.78 -26.53 -3.43
C LEU A 229 1.69 -27.38 -2.15
N LYS A 230 0.88 -28.44 -2.17
CA LYS A 230 0.75 -29.37 -1.03
C LYS A 230 2.09 -30.06 -0.76
N GLY A 231 2.59 -29.95 0.47
CA GLY A 231 3.87 -30.52 0.90
C GLY A 231 5.08 -29.66 0.54
N GLU A 232 4.89 -28.54 -0.14
CA GLU A 232 5.97 -27.71 -0.64
C GLU A 232 6.31 -26.56 0.30
N GLY A 233 7.57 -26.12 0.24
CA GLY A 233 8.10 -24.99 1.02
C GLY A 233 7.96 -23.63 0.35
N ILE A 234 8.45 -22.57 1.01
CA ILE A 234 8.32 -21.19 0.51
C ILE A 234 9.06 -20.96 -0.82
N GLU A 235 10.19 -21.63 -1.04
CA GLU A 235 10.98 -21.47 -2.27
C GLU A 235 10.21 -21.98 -3.49
N ALA A 236 9.52 -23.12 -3.35
CA ALA A 236 8.65 -23.65 -4.40
C ALA A 236 7.45 -22.74 -4.66
N TYR A 237 6.87 -22.15 -3.60
CA TYR A 237 5.82 -21.13 -3.75
C TYR A 237 6.30 -19.90 -4.52
N PHE A 238 7.48 -19.37 -4.18
CA PHE A 238 8.04 -18.22 -4.89
C PHE A 238 8.32 -18.52 -6.36
N ARG A 239 8.97 -19.66 -6.66
CA ARG A 239 9.20 -20.08 -8.04
C ARG A 239 7.91 -20.23 -8.82
N PHE A 240 6.91 -20.88 -8.23
CA PHE A 240 5.60 -21.05 -8.85
C PHE A 240 4.94 -19.71 -9.21
N LEU A 241 5.01 -18.72 -8.30
CA LEU A 241 4.47 -17.38 -8.57
C LEU A 241 5.30 -16.58 -9.58
N GLU A 242 6.63 -16.71 -9.55
CA GLU A 242 7.54 -16.08 -10.51
C GLU A 242 7.28 -16.59 -11.94
N GLU A 243 7.08 -17.90 -12.11
CA GLU A 243 6.72 -18.51 -13.40
C GLU A 243 5.33 -18.10 -13.88
N LYS A 244 4.36 -18.00 -12.96
CA LYS A 244 2.96 -17.66 -13.27
C LYS A 244 2.73 -16.16 -13.55
N GLY A 245 3.57 -15.30 -12.97
CA GLY A 245 3.40 -13.86 -12.91
C GLY A 245 2.31 -13.43 -11.92
N LEU A 246 2.44 -12.23 -11.35
CA LEU A 246 1.56 -11.71 -10.30
C LEU A 246 0.88 -10.40 -10.70
N ALA A 247 -0.37 -10.20 -10.26
CA ALA A 247 -1.07 -8.92 -10.44
C ALA A 247 -0.51 -7.78 -9.55
N VAL A 248 -0.01 -8.11 -8.36
CA VAL A 248 0.59 -7.19 -7.37
C VAL A 248 1.95 -7.71 -6.93
N ASN A 249 2.82 -6.84 -6.42
CA ASN A 249 4.04 -7.30 -5.76
C ASN A 249 3.68 -8.03 -4.45
N LEU A 250 4.48 -9.02 -4.09
CA LEU A 250 4.29 -9.84 -2.89
C LEU A 250 5.48 -9.71 -1.95
N VAL A 251 5.23 -9.28 -0.72
CA VAL A 251 6.07 -9.53 0.46
C VAL A 251 5.42 -10.66 1.24
N GLN A 252 6.16 -11.74 1.52
CA GLN A 252 5.59 -12.92 2.19
C GLN A 252 6.20 -13.15 3.57
N LEU A 253 5.34 -13.29 4.57
CA LEU A 253 5.67 -13.88 5.87
C LEU A 253 5.31 -15.37 5.88
N VAL A 254 5.97 -16.15 6.73
CA VAL A 254 5.56 -17.53 7.02
C VAL A 254 4.57 -17.55 8.17
N GLY A 255 3.54 -18.38 8.08
CA GLY A 255 2.50 -18.50 9.09
C GLY A 255 2.81 -19.57 10.14
N HIS A 256 2.80 -19.19 11.43
CA HIS A 256 2.95 -20.12 12.56
C HIS A 256 1.92 -21.26 12.59
N ALA A 257 0.66 -20.98 12.24
CA ALA A 257 -0.38 -22.00 12.14
C ALA A 257 -0.06 -22.99 11.02
N THR A 258 0.41 -22.50 9.87
CA THR A 258 0.77 -23.37 8.75
C THR A 258 1.95 -24.28 9.08
N LEU A 259 2.90 -23.82 9.90
CA LEU A 259 3.98 -24.67 10.43
C LEU A 259 3.45 -25.82 11.30
N HIS A 260 2.54 -25.50 12.23
CA HIS A 260 1.88 -26.50 13.07
C HIS A 260 1.15 -27.54 12.25
N TRP A 261 0.32 -27.10 11.29
CA TRP A 261 -0.43 -28.01 10.43
C TRP A 261 0.48 -28.87 9.56
N SER A 262 1.59 -28.32 9.07
CA SER A 262 2.57 -29.07 8.28
C SER A 262 3.29 -30.13 9.11
N LEU A 263 3.54 -29.88 10.39
CA LEU A 263 4.22 -30.81 11.29
C LEU A 263 3.28 -31.87 11.88
N ARG A 264 2.07 -31.46 12.30
CA ARG A 264 1.19 -32.26 13.17
C ARG A 264 -0.23 -32.46 12.65
N GLY A 265 -0.59 -31.80 11.56
CA GLY A 265 -1.95 -31.84 11.05
C GLY A 265 -2.96 -31.21 12.00
N ALA A 266 -3.97 -31.97 12.42
CA ALA A 266 -5.07 -31.49 13.26
C ALA A 266 -4.73 -31.45 14.77
N ASP A 267 -3.56 -31.96 15.16
CA ASP A 267 -3.14 -32.03 16.55
C ASP A 267 -2.44 -30.73 16.96
N TYR A 268 -3.09 -29.98 17.87
CA TYR A 268 -2.62 -28.68 18.37
C TYR A 268 -1.84 -28.77 19.69
N GLY A 269 -1.46 -29.98 20.09
CA GLY A 269 -0.67 -30.19 21.28
C GLY A 269 0.69 -29.48 21.21
N ASP A 270 1.42 -29.54 22.32
CA ASP A 270 2.81 -29.10 22.38
C ASP A 270 3.70 -29.93 21.44
N PRO A 271 4.38 -29.32 20.45
CA PRO A 271 5.23 -30.04 19.49
C PRO A 271 6.49 -30.64 20.12
N GLY A 272 6.81 -30.29 21.37
CA GLY A 272 7.99 -30.78 22.08
C GLY A 272 9.31 -30.26 21.50
N PRO A 273 10.45 -30.59 22.12
CA PRO A 273 11.75 -30.02 21.74
C PRO A 273 12.16 -30.28 20.28
N GLU A 274 11.93 -31.50 19.78
CA GLU A 274 12.25 -31.90 18.40
C GLU A 274 11.34 -31.20 17.39
N GLY A 275 10.03 -31.15 17.64
CA GLY A 275 9.08 -30.45 16.79
C GLY A 275 9.37 -28.94 16.71
N LEU A 276 9.74 -28.32 17.85
CA LEU A 276 10.18 -26.92 17.88
C LEU A 276 11.47 -26.71 17.06
N ALA A 277 12.44 -27.62 17.12
CA ALA A 277 13.66 -27.52 16.31
C ALA A 277 13.34 -27.62 14.80
N VAL A 278 12.36 -28.46 14.41
CA VAL A 278 11.87 -28.52 13.03
C VAL A 278 11.22 -27.20 12.63
N MET A 279 10.33 -26.65 13.45
CA MET A 279 9.68 -25.35 13.17
C MET A 279 10.70 -24.21 13.02
N GLU A 280 11.71 -24.14 13.90
CA GLU A 280 12.79 -23.17 13.79
C GLU A 280 13.56 -23.33 12.47
N SER A 281 13.95 -24.56 12.12
CA SER A 281 14.66 -24.85 10.87
C SER A 281 13.86 -24.44 9.63
N VAL A 282 12.55 -24.70 9.63
CA VAL A 282 11.66 -24.30 8.52
C VAL A 282 11.54 -22.79 8.43
N VAL A 283 11.46 -22.07 9.55
CA VAL A 283 11.46 -20.60 9.57
C VAL A 283 12.77 -20.05 9.02
N GLU A 284 13.92 -20.61 9.43
CA GLU A 284 15.23 -20.18 8.93
C GLU A 284 15.35 -20.40 7.43
N GLN A 285 15.01 -21.61 6.94
CA GLN A 285 15.02 -21.92 5.51
C GLN A 285 14.11 -20.98 4.72
N ALA A 286 12.95 -20.63 5.28
CA ALA A 286 12.03 -19.75 4.59
C ALA A 286 12.53 -18.30 4.51
N ILE A 287 13.17 -17.80 5.57
CA ILE A 287 13.80 -16.48 5.55
C ILE A 287 14.99 -16.47 4.59
N ASP A 288 15.80 -17.54 4.57
CA ASP A 288 16.93 -17.70 3.66
C ASP A 288 16.48 -17.79 2.18
N ALA A 289 15.28 -18.32 1.91
CA ALA A 289 14.63 -18.30 0.59
C ALA A 289 14.05 -16.92 0.20
N GLY A 290 14.01 -15.97 1.14
CA GLY A 290 13.58 -14.58 0.90
C GLY A 290 12.29 -14.18 1.59
N ALA A 291 11.70 -15.00 2.47
CA ALA A 291 10.58 -14.56 3.30
C ALA A 291 11.02 -13.41 4.23
N PHE A 292 10.12 -12.45 4.46
CA PHE A 292 10.43 -11.27 5.27
C PHE A 292 10.27 -11.51 6.78
N GLY A 293 9.77 -12.68 7.18
CA GLY A 293 9.63 -13.04 8.58
C GLY A 293 8.56 -14.08 8.86
N LEU A 294 8.05 -14.06 10.09
CA LEU A 294 7.07 -14.99 10.64
C LEU A 294 5.85 -14.21 11.15
N SER A 295 4.65 -14.77 11.02
CA SER A 295 3.47 -14.28 11.70
C SER A 295 2.93 -15.28 12.72
N LEU A 296 2.44 -14.78 13.85
CA LEU A 296 1.78 -15.54 14.91
C LEU A 296 0.26 -15.30 14.88
N GLY A 297 -0.51 -16.37 14.93
CA GLY A 297 -1.98 -16.35 14.95
C GLY A 297 -2.57 -16.67 16.32
N LEU A 298 -2.20 -15.95 17.38
CA LEU A 298 -2.48 -16.39 18.75
C LEU A 298 -3.97 -16.35 19.14
N GLY A 299 -4.81 -15.66 18.36
CA GLY A 299 -6.25 -15.60 18.57
C GLY A 299 -7.03 -16.77 17.95
N TRP A 300 -6.38 -17.62 17.15
CA TRP A 300 -7.02 -18.71 16.40
C TRP A 300 -6.25 -20.01 16.58
N GLU A 301 -6.91 -21.15 16.37
CA GLU A 301 -6.23 -22.44 16.35
C GLU A 301 -5.30 -22.54 15.13
N PRO A 302 -4.11 -23.16 15.27
CA PRO A 302 -3.54 -23.78 16.47
C PRO A 302 -2.81 -22.78 17.40
N GLY A 303 -2.50 -21.55 16.94
CA GLY A 303 -1.74 -20.56 17.71
C GLY A 303 -2.32 -20.19 19.08
N LEU A 304 -3.63 -20.37 19.25
CA LEU A 304 -4.35 -20.25 20.51
C LEU A 304 -3.80 -21.17 21.61
N PHE A 305 -3.21 -22.31 21.24
CA PHE A 305 -2.63 -23.29 22.15
C PHE A 305 -1.12 -23.14 22.35
N ALA A 306 -0.47 -22.28 21.54
CA ALA A 306 0.97 -22.09 21.57
C ALA A 306 1.44 -21.56 22.95
N ARG A 307 2.45 -22.25 23.50
CA ARG A 307 3.05 -21.91 24.79
C ARG A 307 4.03 -20.74 24.63
N ILE A 308 4.32 -20.06 25.73
CA ILE A 308 5.26 -18.92 25.72
C ILE A 308 6.67 -19.34 25.31
N GLU A 309 7.10 -20.57 25.65
CA GLU A 309 8.43 -21.08 25.28
C GLU A 309 8.59 -21.24 23.77
N GLU A 310 7.58 -21.81 23.12
CA GLU A 310 7.51 -21.91 21.65
C GLU A 310 7.57 -20.52 21.00
N ILE A 311 6.75 -19.59 21.48
CA ILE A 311 6.70 -18.22 20.97
C ILE A 311 8.06 -17.51 21.16
N ASP A 312 8.71 -17.69 22.32
CA ASP A 312 10.02 -17.09 22.62
C ASP A 312 11.12 -17.65 21.72
N ARG A 313 11.15 -18.97 21.51
CA ARG A 313 12.10 -19.65 20.61
C ARG A 313 11.98 -19.17 19.18
N LEU A 314 10.77 -19.19 18.62
CA LEU A 314 10.53 -18.72 17.25
C LEU A 314 10.84 -17.22 17.10
N ALA A 315 10.51 -16.39 18.09
CA ALA A 315 10.86 -14.97 18.07
C ALA A 315 12.38 -14.74 18.04
N ARG A 316 13.16 -15.55 18.78
CA ARG A 316 14.64 -15.50 18.74
C ARG A 316 15.19 -15.95 17.40
N THR A 317 14.59 -16.97 16.78
CA THR A 317 14.97 -17.42 15.44
C THR A 317 14.77 -16.32 14.40
N VAL A 318 13.62 -15.64 14.43
CA VAL A 318 13.34 -14.48 13.58
C VAL A 318 14.33 -13.33 13.82
N LEU A 319 14.63 -13.04 15.09
CA LEU A 319 15.60 -12.01 15.46
C LEU A 319 17.01 -12.30 14.95
N LYS A 320 17.50 -13.55 15.06
CA LYS A 320 18.83 -13.94 14.56
C LYS A 320 19.01 -13.63 13.07
N ARG A 321 17.92 -13.68 12.30
CA ARG A 321 17.88 -13.36 10.87
C ARG A 321 17.50 -11.90 10.59
N GLY A 322 17.31 -11.06 11.62
CA GLY A 322 16.92 -9.65 11.45
C GLY A 322 15.59 -9.47 10.72
N ALA A 323 14.69 -10.45 10.82
CA ALA A 323 13.41 -10.48 10.10
C ALA A 323 12.26 -9.93 10.95
N LEU A 324 11.09 -9.74 10.35
CA LEU A 324 9.89 -9.24 11.02
C LEU A 324 9.17 -10.36 11.79
N LEU A 325 8.70 -10.07 13.00
CA LEU A 325 7.69 -10.89 13.68
C LEU A 325 6.36 -10.15 13.66
N ALA A 326 5.41 -10.60 12.85
CA ALA A 326 4.02 -10.14 12.95
C ALA A 326 3.25 -11.00 13.99
N ALA A 327 2.30 -10.42 14.70
CA ALA A 327 1.52 -11.17 15.67
C ALA A 327 0.10 -10.61 15.82
N ARG A 328 -0.89 -11.49 15.61
CA ARG A 328 -2.25 -11.28 16.09
C ARG A 328 -2.32 -11.57 17.58
N PRO A 329 -2.77 -10.62 18.43
CA PRO A 329 -2.95 -10.87 19.86
C PRO A 329 -3.93 -12.00 20.14
N ARG A 330 -3.70 -12.70 21.26
CA ARG A 330 -4.58 -13.79 21.74
C ARG A 330 -6.00 -13.34 22.06
N ALA A 331 -6.19 -12.06 22.36
CA ALA A 331 -7.50 -11.45 22.58
C ALA A 331 -7.54 -10.02 22.05
N LEU A 332 -8.67 -9.67 21.43
CA LEU A 332 -8.97 -8.32 20.94
C LEU A 332 -10.16 -7.67 21.67
N ALA A 333 -10.77 -8.39 22.62
CA ALA A 333 -11.92 -7.92 23.40
C ALA A 333 -11.57 -7.87 24.89
N ARG A 334 -12.26 -7.01 25.65
CA ARG A 334 -12.15 -6.91 27.12
C ARG A 334 -12.37 -8.27 27.78
N ILE A 335 -13.33 -9.05 27.27
CA ILE A 335 -13.58 -10.43 27.67
C ILE A 335 -13.48 -11.29 26.42
N SER A 336 -12.55 -12.24 26.45
CA SER A 336 -12.25 -13.17 25.37
C SER A 336 -12.35 -14.63 25.85
N PRO A 337 -12.78 -15.56 24.98
CA PRO A 337 -12.82 -16.99 25.29
C PRO A 337 -11.42 -17.60 25.56
N ALA A 338 -10.35 -16.93 25.13
CA ALA A 338 -8.97 -17.41 25.26
C ALA A 338 -8.40 -17.38 26.69
N TYR A 339 -8.99 -16.60 27.59
CA TYR A 339 -8.54 -16.51 28.99
C TYR A 339 -9.67 -16.87 29.96
N ARG A 340 -9.29 -17.41 31.11
CA ARG A 340 -10.22 -17.68 32.21
C ARG A 340 -10.77 -16.36 32.74
N TRP A 341 -12.10 -16.26 32.80
CA TRP A 341 -12.79 -15.09 33.33
C TRP A 341 -12.63 -14.97 34.86
N GLY A 342 -12.52 -13.74 35.35
CA GLY A 342 -12.63 -13.38 36.76
C GLY A 342 -13.26 -11.99 36.94
N PRO A 343 -14.08 -11.75 37.98
CA PRO A 343 -14.87 -10.52 38.15
C PRO A 343 -14.02 -9.26 38.35
N PHE A 344 -12.77 -9.39 38.78
CA PHE A 344 -11.80 -8.29 38.98
C PHE A 344 -10.58 -8.41 38.06
N GLY A 345 -10.68 -9.18 36.97
CA GLY A 345 -9.58 -9.41 36.05
C GLY A 345 -9.23 -8.19 35.18
N GLU A 346 -7.96 -8.07 34.80
CA GLU A 346 -7.51 -7.17 33.73
C GLU A 346 -8.27 -7.46 32.44
N ALA A 347 -8.52 -6.43 31.62
CA ALA A 347 -9.12 -6.60 30.30
C ALA A 347 -8.25 -7.54 29.44
N HIS A 348 -8.86 -8.58 28.88
CA HIS A 348 -8.12 -9.66 28.19
C HIS A 348 -7.32 -9.14 26.97
N ASN A 349 -7.81 -8.12 26.26
CA ASN A 349 -7.06 -7.49 25.18
C ASN A 349 -5.79 -6.77 25.66
N LEU A 350 -5.83 -6.10 26.82
CA LEU A 350 -4.65 -5.47 27.41
C LEU A 350 -3.64 -6.51 27.90
N LYS A 351 -4.14 -7.61 28.48
CA LYS A 351 -3.32 -8.75 28.88
C LYS A 351 -2.59 -9.37 27.67
N ALA A 352 -3.31 -9.66 26.59
CA ALA A 352 -2.74 -10.20 25.36
C ALA A 352 -1.72 -9.24 24.72
N LEU A 353 -2.01 -7.94 24.72
CA LEU A 353 -1.06 -6.92 24.27
C LEU A 353 0.22 -6.94 25.11
N ARG A 354 0.09 -6.99 26.44
CA ARG A 354 1.22 -7.03 27.37
C ARG A 354 2.10 -8.27 27.15
N GLU A 355 1.52 -9.43 26.85
CA GLU A 355 2.26 -10.65 26.50
C GLU A 355 3.19 -10.42 25.29
N LEU A 356 2.68 -9.81 24.22
CA LEU A 356 3.47 -9.50 23.02
C LEU A 356 4.51 -8.40 23.27
N LEU A 357 4.16 -7.34 24.00
CA LEU A 357 5.10 -6.26 24.33
C LEU A 357 6.23 -6.76 25.23
N ALA A 358 5.94 -7.68 26.17
CA ALA A 358 6.96 -8.31 27.00
C ALA A 358 7.87 -9.23 26.19
N LEU A 359 7.32 -9.97 25.20
CA LEU A 359 8.11 -10.75 24.26
C LEU A 359 9.08 -9.84 23.50
N ALA A 360 8.60 -8.75 22.90
CA ALA A 360 9.43 -7.82 22.15
C ALA A 360 10.52 -7.17 23.01
N GLN A 361 10.20 -6.77 24.25
CA GLN A 361 11.18 -6.21 25.18
C GLN A 361 12.25 -7.24 25.59
N ARG A 362 11.86 -8.50 25.84
CA ARG A 362 12.77 -9.53 26.32
C ARG A 362 13.67 -10.08 25.22
N THR A 363 13.15 -10.23 24.00
CA THR A 363 13.92 -10.79 22.88
C THR A 363 14.63 -9.71 22.09
N GLY A 364 14.05 -8.52 21.96
CA GLY A 364 14.51 -7.47 21.03
C GLY A 364 13.99 -7.66 19.61
N VAL A 365 13.08 -8.60 19.36
CA VAL A 365 12.51 -8.84 18.03
C VAL A 365 11.69 -7.64 17.55
N ARG A 366 11.79 -7.35 16.24
CA ARG A 366 10.94 -6.37 15.56
C ARG A 366 9.51 -6.89 15.48
N LEU A 367 8.60 -6.36 16.31
CA LEU A 367 7.23 -6.86 16.48
C LEU A 367 6.17 -6.00 15.78
N GLN A 368 5.51 -6.49 14.74
CA GLN A 368 4.31 -5.89 14.15
C GLN A 368 3.06 -6.50 14.79
N ILE A 369 2.20 -5.69 15.42
CA ILE A 369 0.92 -6.16 15.98
C ILE A 369 -0.18 -6.02 14.92
N SER A 370 -0.75 -7.15 14.51
CA SER A 370 -1.64 -7.24 13.34
C SER A 370 -2.98 -7.93 13.67
N PRO A 371 -4.09 -7.18 13.89
CA PRO A 371 -4.20 -5.73 14.02
C PRO A 371 -4.34 -5.27 15.48
N LEU A 372 -4.16 -3.96 15.72
CA LEU A 372 -4.52 -3.34 17.00
C LEU A 372 -6.02 -2.99 17.02
N HIS A 373 -6.84 -3.98 17.37
CA HIS A 373 -8.30 -3.87 17.39
C HIS A 373 -8.90 -3.90 18.81
N PHE A 374 -10.03 -3.20 18.97
CA PHE A 374 -10.87 -3.14 20.16
C PHE A 374 -12.26 -3.68 19.80
N VAL A 375 -12.48 -4.97 20.02
CA VAL A 375 -13.71 -5.67 19.63
C VAL A 375 -14.78 -5.50 20.70
N GLY A 376 -15.90 -4.88 20.33
CA GLY A 376 -17.07 -4.66 21.17
C GLY A 376 -17.03 -3.35 21.98
N ARG A 377 -18.21 -2.80 22.23
CA ARG A 377 -18.41 -1.45 22.80
C ARG A 377 -17.75 -1.23 24.17
N LYS A 378 -17.67 -2.27 24.99
CA LYS A 378 -17.01 -2.19 26.32
C LYS A 378 -15.49 -2.28 26.24
N THR A 379 -14.94 -2.65 25.08
CA THR A 379 -13.51 -2.73 24.83
C THR A 379 -12.94 -1.40 24.35
N TRP A 380 -13.72 -0.57 23.64
CA TRP A 380 -13.24 0.69 23.07
C TRP A 380 -12.60 1.63 24.12
N ALA A 381 -13.16 1.67 25.33
CA ALA A 381 -12.63 2.46 26.44
C ALA A 381 -11.22 2.03 26.91
N THR A 382 -10.73 0.86 26.49
CA THR A 382 -9.36 0.40 26.82
C THR A 382 -8.30 0.94 25.86
N GLN A 383 -8.69 1.70 24.83
CA GLN A 383 -7.76 2.17 23.80
C GLN A 383 -6.64 3.05 24.34
N GLY A 384 -6.94 4.01 25.21
CA GLY A 384 -5.92 4.85 25.84
C GLY A 384 -4.87 4.01 26.57
N GLN A 385 -5.34 3.06 27.39
CA GLN A 385 -4.46 2.14 28.13
C GLN A 385 -3.60 1.27 27.21
N ALA A 386 -4.14 0.83 26.07
CA ALA A 386 -3.38 0.05 25.10
C ALA A 386 -2.26 0.88 24.45
N LEU A 387 -2.53 2.13 24.06
CA LEU A 387 -1.50 3.03 23.53
C LEU A 387 -0.45 3.37 24.59
N ASP A 388 -0.85 3.62 25.84
CA ASP A 388 0.08 3.86 26.95
C ASP A 388 1.03 2.69 27.16
N LEU A 389 0.54 1.44 27.04
CA LEU A 389 1.39 0.24 27.12
C LEU A 389 2.41 0.18 25.98
N ILE A 390 1.99 0.53 24.76
CA ILE A 390 2.88 0.55 23.58
C ILE A 390 3.93 1.65 23.76
N GLU A 391 3.54 2.87 24.11
CA GLU A 391 4.44 3.99 24.37
C GLU A 391 5.44 3.66 25.48
N ALA A 392 5.00 3.01 26.56
CA ALA A 392 5.89 2.55 27.61
C ALA A 392 6.89 1.49 27.12
N ALA A 393 6.49 0.61 26.19
CA ALA A 393 7.38 -0.38 25.58
C ALA A 393 8.40 0.28 24.65
N LEU A 394 7.99 1.24 23.83
CA LEU A 394 8.86 2.02 22.95
C LEU A 394 9.92 2.78 23.77
N LYS A 395 9.51 3.43 24.86
CA LYS A 395 10.44 4.11 25.80
C LYS A 395 11.45 3.18 26.45
N ARG A 396 11.13 1.89 26.58
CA ARG A 396 12.05 0.84 27.05
C ARG A 396 12.91 0.23 25.93
N GLY A 397 12.83 0.76 24.70
CA GLY A 397 13.65 0.32 23.57
C GLY A 397 13.07 -0.84 22.76
N ALA A 398 11.81 -1.21 22.97
CA ALA A 398 11.18 -2.25 22.14
C ALA A 398 10.89 -1.74 20.71
N ASP A 399 11.18 -2.55 19.69
CA ASP A 399 10.88 -2.23 18.29
C ASP A 399 9.46 -2.70 17.91
N VAL A 400 8.46 -1.88 18.25
CA VAL A 400 7.03 -2.23 18.11
C VAL A 400 6.30 -1.27 17.18
N ALA A 401 5.51 -1.84 16.27
CA ALA A 401 4.52 -1.12 15.47
C ALA A 401 3.24 -1.94 15.34
N PHE A 402 2.19 -1.36 14.78
CA PHE A 402 0.89 -2.00 14.67
C PHE A 402 0.10 -1.47 13.49
N ASP A 403 -0.84 -2.26 12.98
CA ASP A 403 -1.70 -1.87 11.87
C ASP A 403 -3.12 -1.46 12.29
N ALA A 404 -3.66 -0.52 11.52
CA ALA A 404 -5.02 -0.02 11.60
C ALA A 404 -5.80 -0.35 10.32
N VAL A 405 -7.08 -0.68 10.49
CA VAL A 405 -8.05 -0.88 9.41
C VAL A 405 -9.12 0.21 9.52
N PRO A 406 -9.53 0.89 8.43
CA PRO A 406 -10.33 2.11 8.51
C PRO A 406 -11.83 1.87 8.71
N PHE A 407 -12.24 0.65 9.01
CA PHE A 407 -13.65 0.25 9.13
C PHE A 407 -13.98 -0.22 10.55
N PRO A 408 -15.21 0.07 11.04
CA PRO A 408 -15.65 -0.36 12.36
C PRO A 408 -16.07 -1.85 12.42
N CYS A 409 -15.41 -2.70 11.64
CA CYS A 409 -15.69 -4.13 11.54
C CYS A 409 -14.45 -4.97 11.25
N SER A 410 -14.48 -6.24 11.63
CA SER A 410 -13.42 -7.22 11.36
C SER A 410 -14.02 -8.55 10.91
N SER A 411 -13.30 -9.25 10.03
CA SER A 411 -13.65 -10.63 9.66
C SER A 411 -13.04 -11.60 10.66
N GLU A 412 -13.83 -12.56 11.13
CA GLU A 412 -13.42 -13.57 12.10
C GLU A 412 -13.95 -14.94 11.67
N PRO A 413 -13.13 -16.00 11.69
CA PRO A 413 -13.65 -17.35 11.55
C PRO A 413 -14.66 -17.67 12.64
N VAL A 414 -15.69 -18.46 12.31
CA VAL A 414 -16.78 -18.79 13.24
C VAL A 414 -16.25 -19.47 14.53
N LEU A 415 -15.15 -20.22 14.40
CA LEU A 415 -14.50 -20.92 15.52
C LEU A 415 -13.80 -19.98 16.52
N ALA A 416 -13.49 -18.73 16.14
CA ALA A 416 -12.87 -17.74 17.03
C ALA A 416 -13.76 -17.36 18.23
N ALA A 417 -15.07 -17.62 18.15
CA ALA A 417 -16.00 -17.40 19.26
C ALA A 417 -15.92 -18.50 20.34
N TYR A 418 -15.27 -19.62 20.08
CA TYR A 418 -15.26 -20.78 20.97
C TYR A 418 -14.01 -20.78 21.88
N PRO A 419 -14.15 -21.22 23.15
CA PRO A 419 -13.03 -21.30 24.08
C PRO A 419 -12.10 -22.48 23.79
N PRO A 420 -10.81 -22.41 24.21
CA PRO A 420 -9.84 -23.50 24.02
C PRO A 420 -10.36 -24.84 24.55
N TRP A 421 -10.93 -24.83 25.77
CA TRP A 421 -11.54 -26.02 26.38
C TRP A 421 -12.74 -26.56 25.60
N PHE A 422 -13.25 -25.89 24.56
CA PHE A 422 -14.26 -26.45 23.66
C PHE A 422 -13.64 -26.91 22.34
N LEU A 423 -12.65 -26.16 21.83
CA LEU A 423 -11.96 -26.46 20.58
C LEU A 423 -11.07 -27.73 20.62
N GLU A 424 -10.45 -28.07 21.76
CA GLU A 424 -9.57 -29.27 21.87
C GLU A 424 -10.26 -30.61 21.53
N ASP A 425 -11.59 -30.68 21.69
CA ASP A 425 -12.38 -31.90 21.49
C ASP A 425 -13.83 -31.53 21.15
N GLN A 426 -13.99 -30.97 19.95
CA GLN A 426 -15.31 -30.52 19.51
C GLN A 426 -16.27 -31.70 19.35
N ALA A 427 -15.78 -32.81 18.81
CA ALA A 427 -16.58 -33.99 18.48
C ALA A 427 -17.31 -34.55 19.71
N GLU A 428 -16.60 -34.72 20.84
CA GLU A 428 -17.22 -35.18 22.08
C GLU A 428 -18.15 -34.10 22.67
N ARG A 429 -17.70 -32.84 22.65
CA ARG A 429 -18.39 -31.75 23.37
C ARG A 429 -19.71 -31.33 22.74
N TRP A 430 -19.88 -31.51 21.43
CA TRP A 430 -21.17 -31.27 20.76
C TRP A 430 -22.31 -32.13 21.32
N GLY A 431 -22.00 -33.37 21.74
CA GLY A 431 -22.98 -34.31 22.31
C GLY A 431 -23.19 -34.17 23.82
N ASN A 432 -22.35 -33.40 24.51
CA ASN A 432 -22.35 -33.31 25.96
C ASN A 432 -23.19 -32.13 26.48
N SER A 433 -24.34 -32.42 27.09
CA SER A 433 -25.27 -31.40 27.59
C SER A 433 -24.64 -30.44 28.62
N ARG A 434 -23.75 -30.93 29.50
CA ARG A 434 -23.06 -30.08 30.48
C ARG A 434 -22.08 -29.14 29.80
N ALA A 435 -21.34 -29.62 28.79
CA ALA A 435 -20.46 -28.79 27.98
C ALA A 435 -21.24 -27.69 27.25
N MET A 436 -22.39 -28.02 26.66
CA MET A 436 -23.23 -27.04 25.95
C MET A 436 -23.86 -25.98 26.88
N ILE A 437 -24.23 -26.36 28.12
CA ILE A 437 -24.67 -25.40 29.15
C ILE A 437 -23.52 -24.46 29.52
N ARG A 438 -22.33 -25.01 29.81
CA ARG A 438 -21.13 -24.23 30.15
C ARG A 438 -20.74 -23.27 29.02
N LEU A 439 -20.76 -23.72 27.77
CA LEU A 439 -20.49 -22.90 26.59
C LEU A 439 -21.49 -21.74 26.49
N GLY A 440 -22.79 -22.02 26.66
CA GLY A 440 -23.84 -21.01 26.62
C GLY A 440 -23.65 -19.91 27.66
N ILE A 441 -23.29 -20.27 28.89
CA ILE A 441 -23.01 -19.31 29.97
C ILE A 441 -21.78 -18.45 29.60
N GLN A 442 -20.69 -19.09 29.14
CA GLN A 442 -19.47 -18.37 28.80
C GLN A 442 -19.69 -17.39 27.63
N TRP A 443 -20.44 -17.78 26.60
CA TRP A 443 -20.79 -16.86 25.51
C TRP A 443 -21.66 -15.69 25.95
N ALA A 444 -22.65 -15.92 26.82
CA ALA A 444 -23.45 -14.84 27.37
C ALA A 444 -22.55 -13.82 28.10
N LEU A 445 -21.58 -14.30 28.87
CA LEU A 445 -20.58 -13.45 29.54
C LEU A 445 -19.65 -12.72 28.54
N ILE A 446 -19.20 -13.39 27.47
CA ILE A 446 -18.36 -12.77 26.44
C ILE A 446 -19.12 -11.67 25.70
N LEU A 447 -20.32 -11.97 25.19
CA LEU A 447 -21.15 -10.99 24.48
C LEU A 447 -21.45 -9.78 25.37
N TRP A 448 -21.90 -10.03 26.60
CA TRP A 448 -22.16 -8.96 27.57
C TRP A 448 -20.88 -8.18 27.94
N GLY A 449 -19.77 -8.87 28.17
CA GLY A 449 -18.51 -8.31 28.65
C GLY A 449 -17.74 -7.54 27.58
N ALA A 450 -17.83 -7.95 26.32
CA ALA A 450 -17.34 -7.20 25.16
C ALA A 450 -18.31 -6.08 24.76
N GLY A 451 -19.60 -6.17 25.11
CA GLY A 451 -20.62 -5.24 24.64
C GLY A 451 -21.07 -5.51 23.19
N LEU A 452 -21.06 -6.78 22.80
CA LEU A 452 -21.55 -7.28 21.52
C LEU A 452 -22.99 -7.77 21.66
N ARG A 453 -23.77 -7.57 20.61
CA ARG A 453 -25.14 -8.07 20.48
C ARG A 453 -25.20 -9.04 19.30
N PRO A 454 -26.19 -9.96 19.24
CA PRO A 454 -26.35 -10.84 18.08
C PRO A 454 -26.47 -10.09 16.74
N ARG A 455 -27.06 -8.89 16.73
CA ARG A 455 -27.12 -8.05 15.50
C ARG A 455 -25.76 -7.55 15.00
N ASP A 456 -24.74 -7.57 15.86
CA ASP A 456 -23.39 -7.11 15.54
C ASP A 456 -22.56 -8.23 14.86
N VAL A 457 -23.05 -9.47 14.79
CA VAL A 457 -22.37 -10.61 14.15
C VAL A 457 -23.09 -10.95 12.86
N LEU A 458 -22.46 -10.81 11.69
CA LEU A 458 -23.06 -11.13 10.39
C LEU A 458 -22.37 -12.34 9.78
N LEU A 459 -23.11 -13.17 9.04
CA LEU A 459 -22.49 -14.21 8.22
C LEU A 459 -21.94 -13.56 6.95
N SER A 460 -20.61 -13.50 6.82
CA SER A 460 -19.96 -12.95 5.63
C SER A 460 -19.88 -14.01 4.53
N TRP A 461 -19.44 -15.23 4.89
CA TRP A 461 -19.40 -16.39 3.99
C TRP A 461 -19.76 -17.67 4.73
N GLY A 462 -20.62 -18.48 4.12
CA GLY A 462 -21.16 -19.71 4.69
C GLY A 462 -20.19 -20.89 4.72
N GLY A 463 -19.13 -20.86 3.91
CA GLY A 463 -18.17 -21.97 3.81
C GLY A 463 -18.64 -23.14 2.94
N VAL A 464 -19.95 -23.23 2.68
CA VAL A 464 -20.61 -24.29 1.90
C VAL A 464 -21.85 -23.72 1.19
N PRO A 465 -22.26 -24.28 0.02
CA PRO A 465 -23.39 -23.77 -0.78
C PRO A 465 -24.72 -23.70 -0.01
N GLU A 466 -24.97 -24.63 0.90
CA GLU A 466 -26.23 -24.73 1.66
C GLU A 466 -26.47 -23.52 2.57
N LEU A 467 -25.41 -22.79 2.90
CA LEU A 467 -25.43 -21.61 3.76
C LEU A 467 -25.39 -20.29 2.97
N GLU A 468 -25.31 -20.30 1.63
CA GLU A 468 -25.24 -19.08 0.82
C GLU A 468 -26.45 -18.17 1.05
N ARG A 469 -27.66 -18.73 1.23
CA ARG A 469 -28.90 -17.98 1.51
C ARG A 469 -28.87 -17.16 2.81
N TYR A 470 -27.90 -17.45 3.68
CA TYR A 470 -27.74 -16.84 5.00
C TYR A 470 -26.69 -15.72 5.01
N GLU A 471 -25.93 -15.57 3.93
CA GLU A 471 -24.89 -14.55 3.82
C GLU A 471 -25.50 -13.15 3.83
N GLY A 472 -24.89 -12.24 4.60
CA GLY A 472 -25.37 -10.88 4.83
C GLY A 472 -26.31 -10.74 6.02
N LEU A 473 -26.93 -11.83 6.48
CA LEU A 473 -27.79 -11.80 7.65
C LEU A 473 -26.99 -11.69 8.94
N SER A 474 -27.47 -10.86 9.87
CA SER A 474 -26.99 -10.84 11.23
C SER A 474 -27.42 -12.09 12.00
N LEU A 475 -26.73 -12.45 13.08
CA LEU A 475 -27.09 -13.58 13.92
C LEU A 475 -28.51 -13.43 14.52
N ALA A 476 -28.96 -12.20 14.73
CA ALA A 476 -30.33 -11.92 15.14
C ALA A 476 -31.37 -12.21 14.04
N GLU A 477 -31.02 -12.08 12.77
CA GLU A 477 -31.87 -12.39 11.61
C GLU A 477 -31.81 -13.87 11.29
N LEU A 478 -30.62 -14.48 11.31
CA LEU A 478 -30.42 -15.93 11.20
C LEU A 478 -31.24 -16.69 12.23
N ALA A 479 -31.24 -16.23 13.48
CA ALA A 479 -32.05 -16.82 14.54
C ALA A 479 -33.55 -16.78 14.27
N ARG A 480 -34.04 -15.66 13.71
CA ARG A 480 -35.43 -15.49 13.33
C ARG A 480 -35.80 -16.41 12.17
N ASP A 481 -34.96 -16.47 11.13
CA ASP A 481 -35.17 -17.36 9.98
C ASP A 481 -35.18 -18.84 10.39
N MET A 482 -34.21 -19.24 11.22
CA MET A 482 -34.09 -20.61 11.73
C MET A 482 -35.10 -20.95 12.85
N ALA A 483 -35.99 -20.02 13.21
CA ALA A 483 -36.96 -20.16 14.31
C ALA A 483 -36.35 -20.66 15.63
N CYS A 484 -35.19 -20.12 16.02
CA CYS A 484 -34.46 -20.55 17.21
C CYS A 484 -33.78 -19.38 17.94
N SER A 485 -33.14 -19.64 19.08
CA SER A 485 -32.36 -18.62 19.78
C SER A 485 -31.08 -18.25 19.00
N PRO A 486 -30.53 -17.03 19.13
CA PRO A 486 -29.23 -16.66 18.54
C PRO A 486 -28.10 -17.64 18.86
N ARG A 487 -28.07 -18.19 20.07
CA ARG A 487 -27.09 -19.22 20.45
C ARG A 487 -27.26 -20.49 19.62
N ALA A 488 -28.49 -20.97 19.47
CA ALA A 488 -28.78 -22.17 18.69
C ALA A 488 -28.46 -21.97 17.20
N ALA A 489 -28.79 -20.81 16.65
CA ALA A 489 -28.44 -20.44 15.27
C ALA A 489 -26.92 -20.43 15.05
N PHE A 490 -26.14 -19.84 15.97
CA PHE A 490 -24.68 -19.79 15.84
C PHE A 490 -24.03 -21.18 15.92
N ILE A 491 -24.52 -22.04 16.82
CA ILE A 491 -24.08 -23.45 16.92
C ILE A 491 -24.41 -24.20 15.63
N ARG A 492 -25.64 -24.04 15.13
CA ARG A 492 -26.10 -24.67 13.88
C ARG A 492 -25.23 -24.23 12.70
N LEU A 493 -25.00 -22.92 12.56
CA LEU A 493 -24.11 -22.33 11.56
C LEU A 493 -22.71 -22.95 11.63
N THR A 494 -22.14 -23.07 12.83
CA THR A 494 -20.80 -23.65 13.02
C THR A 494 -20.75 -25.11 12.57
N ARG A 495 -21.77 -25.90 12.93
CA ARG A 495 -21.84 -27.32 12.58
C ARG A 495 -22.08 -27.54 11.09
N GLU A 496 -23.03 -26.83 10.50
CA GLU A 496 -23.39 -26.96 9.08
C GLU A 496 -22.25 -26.48 8.16
N SER A 497 -21.56 -25.40 8.54
CA SER A 497 -20.35 -24.93 7.81
C SER A 497 -19.11 -25.78 8.07
N ARG A 498 -19.18 -26.79 8.96
CA ARG A 498 -18.03 -27.56 9.45
C ARG A 498 -16.91 -26.65 9.99
N GLY A 499 -17.27 -25.53 10.60
CA GLY A 499 -16.33 -24.53 11.13
C GLY A 499 -15.65 -23.65 10.10
N ARG A 500 -16.04 -23.71 8.81
CA ARG A 500 -15.43 -22.92 7.71
C ARG A 500 -16.02 -21.52 7.57
N ALA A 501 -17.19 -21.26 8.18
CA ALA A 501 -17.87 -19.98 8.03
C ALA A 501 -17.01 -18.81 8.53
N ILE A 502 -17.09 -17.68 7.82
CA ILE A 502 -16.48 -16.42 8.21
C ILE A 502 -17.59 -15.45 8.61
N CYS A 503 -17.45 -14.88 9.81
CA CYS A 503 -18.37 -13.87 10.34
C CYS A 503 -17.75 -12.48 10.26
N LEU A 504 -18.56 -11.48 9.93
CA LEU A 504 -18.21 -10.08 10.06
C LEU A 504 -18.69 -9.56 11.42
N ILE A 505 -17.76 -9.18 12.29
CA ILE A 505 -18.08 -8.55 13.57
C ILE A 505 -18.14 -7.04 13.37
N ARG A 506 -19.33 -6.46 13.52
CA ARG A 506 -19.57 -5.01 13.59
C ARG A 506 -19.30 -4.56 15.04
N ALA A 507 -18.90 -3.32 15.24
CA ALA A 507 -18.46 -2.75 16.54
C ALA A 507 -17.00 -3.06 16.91
N VAL A 508 -16.09 -2.95 15.94
CA VAL A 508 -14.64 -3.01 16.15
C VAL A 508 -14.07 -1.61 16.05
N ASN A 509 -13.29 -1.15 17.02
CA ASN A 509 -12.70 0.21 17.07
C ASN A 509 -13.70 1.39 17.06
N GLY A 510 -15.00 1.12 17.01
CA GLY A 510 -16.03 2.14 16.92
C GLY A 510 -17.29 1.67 16.19
N ASP A 511 -18.16 2.62 15.90
CA ASP A 511 -19.28 2.54 14.96
C ASP A 511 -19.51 3.89 14.27
N GLU A 512 -20.59 4.04 13.49
CA GLU A 512 -20.90 5.28 12.76
C GLU A 512 -21.02 6.52 13.66
N SER A 513 -21.31 6.35 14.96
CA SER A 513 -21.48 7.43 15.93
C SER A 513 -20.25 7.67 16.82
N TYR A 514 -19.29 6.75 16.83
CA TYR A 514 -18.15 6.78 17.75
C TYR A 514 -16.93 6.09 17.14
N GLU A 515 -15.89 6.85 16.77
CA GLU A 515 -14.65 6.33 16.17
C GLU A 515 -13.41 6.66 17.02
N GLU A 516 -13.56 7.03 18.29
CA GLU A 516 -12.44 7.49 19.14
C GLU A 516 -11.32 6.45 19.24
N ALA A 517 -11.67 5.18 19.45
CA ALA A 517 -10.68 4.11 19.54
C ALA A 517 -9.91 3.95 18.22
N LEU A 518 -10.59 4.03 17.07
CA LEU A 518 -9.92 4.02 15.76
C LEU A 518 -9.03 5.26 15.56
N ARG A 519 -9.51 6.44 15.95
CA ARG A 519 -8.76 7.70 15.82
C ARG A 519 -7.43 7.65 16.54
N GLY A 520 -7.40 7.17 17.78
CA GLY A 520 -6.15 7.02 18.54
C GLY A 520 -5.16 6.06 17.89
N VAL A 521 -5.65 4.96 17.30
CA VAL A 521 -4.80 4.02 16.55
C VAL A 521 -4.27 4.65 15.26
N LEU A 522 -5.07 5.42 14.53
CA LEU A 522 -4.67 6.04 13.27
C LEU A 522 -3.59 7.12 13.44
N THR A 523 -3.73 7.97 14.45
CA THR A 523 -2.82 9.12 14.66
C THR A 523 -1.50 8.74 15.31
N HIS A 524 -1.40 7.55 15.90
CA HIS A 524 -0.17 7.12 16.57
C HIS A 524 1.00 7.01 15.58
N PRO A 525 2.22 7.50 15.93
CA PRO A 525 3.37 7.48 15.01
C PRO A 525 3.75 6.08 14.50
N GLN A 526 3.64 5.05 15.33
CA GLN A 526 3.94 3.66 14.95
C GLN A 526 2.83 2.93 14.18
N SER A 527 1.73 3.61 13.84
CA SER A 527 0.62 3.01 13.12
C SER A 527 0.91 2.90 11.62
N THR A 528 0.86 1.68 11.08
CA THR A 528 0.84 1.36 9.64
C THR A 528 -0.59 1.05 9.20
N LEU A 529 -0.84 1.09 7.89
CA LEU A 529 -2.19 0.90 7.35
C LEU A 529 -2.27 -0.39 6.51
N GLY A 530 -3.44 -1.03 6.53
CA GLY A 530 -3.71 -2.23 5.75
C GLY A 530 -5.20 -2.53 5.66
N THR A 531 -5.53 -3.56 4.88
CA THR A 531 -6.91 -4.03 4.72
C THR A 531 -7.31 -4.94 5.88
N GLY A 532 -6.44 -5.86 6.30
CA GLY A 532 -6.64 -6.77 7.44
C GLY A 532 -7.77 -7.79 7.23
N VAL A 533 -8.10 -8.14 5.97
CA VAL A 533 -9.29 -8.95 5.66
C VAL A 533 -9.03 -10.12 4.71
N PHE A 534 -9.78 -11.20 4.92
CA PHE A 534 -9.92 -12.26 3.94
C PHE A 534 -10.71 -11.74 2.72
N MET A 535 -10.11 -11.82 1.54
CA MET A 535 -10.77 -11.44 0.30
C MET A 535 -11.62 -12.61 -0.24
N LEU A 536 -12.92 -12.52 0.04
CA LEU A 536 -13.89 -13.55 -0.30
C LEU A 536 -14.36 -13.35 -1.76
N ALA A 537 -14.39 -14.42 -2.54
CA ALA A 537 -14.95 -14.39 -3.90
C ALA A 537 -16.49 -14.33 -3.92
N ARG A 538 -17.13 -14.78 -2.83
CA ARG A 538 -18.58 -14.88 -2.66
C ARG A 538 -18.99 -14.38 -1.27
N GLY A 539 -20.26 -14.05 -1.12
CA GLY A 539 -20.87 -13.57 0.12
C GLY A 539 -20.77 -12.07 0.35
N SER A 540 -21.13 -11.66 1.58
CA SER A 540 -21.16 -10.26 2.01
C SER A 540 -19.80 -9.85 2.57
N GLY A 541 -18.80 -9.80 1.69
CA GLY A 541 -17.39 -9.53 2.03
C GLY A 541 -17.19 -8.28 2.90
N ASN A 542 -16.03 -8.20 3.54
CA ASN A 542 -15.70 -7.06 4.39
C ASN A 542 -15.43 -5.80 3.53
N PRO A 543 -16.07 -4.65 3.80
CA PRO A 543 -15.92 -3.44 3.00
C PRO A 543 -14.46 -2.94 2.88
N ALA A 544 -13.58 -3.33 3.80
CA ALA A 544 -12.15 -3.01 3.70
C ALA A 544 -11.47 -3.61 2.47
N SER A 545 -11.97 -4.71 1.90
CA SER A 545 -11.40 -5.30 0.67
C SER A 545 -11.65 -4.44 -0.59
N LEU A 546 -12.59 -3.50 -0.52
CA LEU A 546 -12.99 -2.66 -1.65
C LEU A 546 -12.62 -1.18 -1.47
N GLY A 547 -12.39 -0.72 -0.24
CA GLY A 547 -12.29 0.71 0.03
C GLY A 547 -11.37 1.15 1.16
N ALA A 548 -10.49 0.30 1.70
CA ALA A 548 -9.61 0.70 2.80
C ALA A 548 -8.75 1.94 2.46
N PHE A 549 -8.00 1.91 1.37
CA PHE A 549 -7.08 3.01 1.01
C PHE A 549 -7.81 4.30 0.65
N PRO A 550 -8.85 4.26 -0.22
CA PRO A 550 -9.69 5.43 -0.46
C PRO A 550 -10.34 5.98 0.81
N ARG A 551 -10.72 5.13 1.77
CA ARG A 551 -11.33 5.57 3.03
C ARG A 551 -10.33 6.31 3.92
N PHE A 552 -9.07 5.89 3.99
CA PHE A 552 -8.04 6.63 4.72
C PHE A 552 -7.94 8.07 4.22
N ILE A 553 -7.91 8.24 2.90
CA ILE A 553 -7.77 9.57 2.29
C ILE A 553 -9.09 10.35 2.39
N ARG A 554 -10.21 9.77 1.98
CA ARG A 554 -11.51 10.46 2.03
C ARG A 554 -11.88 10.86 3.45
N ARG A 555 -12.01 9.89 4.36
CA ARG A 555 -12.59 10.12 5.68
C ARG A 555 -11.59 10.76 6.62
N TYR A 556 -10.36 10.24 6.66
CA TYR A 556 -9.38 10.63 7.69
C TYR A 556 -8.45 11.76 7.26
N VAL A 557 -8.28 12.03 5.96
CA VAL A 557 -7.59 13.23 5.48
C VAL A 557 -8.60 14.34 5.13
N ARG A 558 -9.50 14.10 4.18
CA ARG A 558 -10.34 15.17 3.61
C ARG A 558 -11.52 15.57 4.50
N GLU A 559 -12.31 14.62 4.99
CA GLU A 559 -13.56 14.92 5.72
C GLU A 559 -13.31 15.33 7.18
N THR A 560 -12.38 14.66 7.87
CA THR A 560 -12.14 14.88 9.30
C THR A 560 -10.86 15.63 9.63
N GLY A 561 -9.92 15.75 8.69
CA GLY A 561 -8.62 16.38 8.92
C GLY A 561 -7.78 15.70 10.01
N LEU A 562 -8.04 14.41 10.29
CA LEU A 562 -7.34 13.66 11.35
C LEU A 562 -5.87 13.41 11.00
N LEU A 563 -5.58 13.20 9.72
CA LEU A 563 -4.24 13.04 9.16
C LEU A 563 -4.05 14.05 8.04
N THR A 564 -2.81 14.50 7.83
CA THR A 564 -2.42 15.16 6.59
C THR A 564 -2.31 14.15 5.44
N MET A 565 -2.28 14.63 4.19
CA MET A 565 -2.08 13.76 3.02
C MET A 565 -0.72 13.05 3.11
N GLU A 566 0.31 13.77 3.50
CA GLU A 566 1.68 13.30 3.67
C GLU A 566 1.79 12.19 4.74
N GLU A 567 1.11 12.37 5.88
CA GLU A 567 1.07 11.34 6.93
C GLU A 567 0.31 10.10 6.48
N ALA A 568 -0.86 10.27 5.86
CA ALA A 568 -1.64 9.14 5.37
C ALA A 568 -0.88 8.34 4.31
N VAL A 569 -0.31 9.02 3.31
CA VAL A 569 0.53 8.40 2.26
C VAL A 569 1.76 7.75 2.89
N GLY A 570 2.46 8.42 3.80
CA GLY A 570 3.62 7.86 4.49
C GLY A 570 3.30 6.56 5.23
N LYS A 571 2.17 6.51 5.95
CA LYS A 571 1.69 5.35 6.70
C LYS A 571 1.26 4.16 5.84
N MET A 572 0.92 4.38 4.57
CA MET A 572 0.58 3.32 3.60
C MET A 572 1.69 3.05 2.56
N THR A 573 2.84 3.72 2.67
CA THR A 573 3.98 3.57 1.74
C THR A 573 5.28 3.42 2.51
N GLY A 574 6.07 4.48 2.67
CA GLY A 574 7.43 4.43 3.18
C GLY A 574 7.52 3.93 4.61
N GLN A 575 6.54 4.22 5.47
CA GLN A 575 6.52 3.68 6.82
C GLN A 575 6.27 2.17 6.82
N THR A 576 5.31 1.68 6.04
CA THR A 576 5.03 0.25 5.88
C THR A 576 6.22 -0.47 5.26
N ALA A 577 6.83 0.08 4.22
CA ALA A 577 8.02 -0.47 3.58
C ALA A 577 9.19 -0.61 4.57
N ARG A 578 9.52 0.46 5.30
CA ARG A 578 10.55 0.41 6.36
C ARG A 578 10.22 -0.59 7.45
N ARG A 579 8.94 -0.72 7.81
CA ARG A 579 8.52 -1.65 8.87
C ARG A 579 8.82 -3.08 8.51
N VAL A 580 8.45 -3.50 7.30
CA VAL A 580 8.69 -4.87 6.84
C VAL A 580 10.15 -5.12 6.44
N GLY A 581 10.93 -4.07 6.15
CA GLY A 581 12.32 -4.19 5.69
C GLY A 581 12.49 -4.11 4.18
N LEU A 582 11.52 -3.48 3.49
CA LEU A 582 11.53 -3.24 2.06
C LEU A 582 12.16 -1.87 1.77
N HIS A 583 13.29 -1.86 1.07
CA HIS A 583 14.14 -0.66 0.92
C HIS A 583 14.12 -0.02 -0.48
N ASP A 584 13.69 -0.77 -1.50
CA ASP A 584 13.65 -0.30 -2.89
C ASP A 584 12.27 0.22 -3.33
N ARG A 585 11.31 0.30 -2.39
CA ARG A 585 9.92 0.75 -2.60
C ARG A 585 9.42 1.59 -1.43
N GLY A 586 8.25 2.22 -1.64
CA GLY A 586 7.56 3.02 -0.63
C GLY A 586 7.99 4.48 -0.60
N ALA A 587 8.85 4.92 -1.52
CA ALA A 587 9.21 6.32 -1.69
C ALA A 587 9.35 6.72 -3.16
N ILE A 588 9.02 7.97 -3.49
CA ILE A 588 9.34 8.56 -4.80
C ILE A 588 10.73 9.18 -4.72
N ALA A 589 11.74 8.44 -5.15
CA ALA A 589 13.12 8.91 -5.23
C ALA A 589 13.89 8.17 -6.35
N PRO A 590 14.93 8.79 -6.94
CA PRO A 590 15.77 8.09 -7.91
C PRO A 590 16.29 6.74 -7.39
N GLY A 591 16.23 5.71 -8.24
CA GLY A 591 16.62 4.34 -7.92
C GLY A 591 15.51 3.47 -7.32
N GLN A 592 14.47 4.04 -6.74
CA GLN A 592 13.31 3.29 -6.24
C GLN A 592 12.54 2.64 -7.40
N ALA A 593 11.88 1.51 -7.16
CA ALA A 593 11.00 0.92 -8.15
C ALA A 593 9.82 1.87 -8.45
N ALA A 594 9.38 1.90 -9.70
CA ALA A 594 8.31 2.76 -10.16
C ALA A 594 6.93 2.14 -9.86
N ASP A 595 6.68 1.90 -8.59
CA ASP A 595 5.34 1.65 -8.08
C ASP A 595 4.71 2.99 -7.74
N LEU A 596 3.70 3.39 -8.50
CA LEU A 596 3.12 4.73 -8.43
C LEU A 596 1.60 4.66 -8.42
N VAL A 597 0.97 5.56 -7.68
CA VAL A 597 -0.48 5.80 -7.75
C VAL A 597 -0.72 7.28 -8.00
N LEU A 598 -1.61 7.56 -8.96
CA LEU A 598 -2.07 8.90 -9.29
C LEU A 598 -3.56 8.98 -8.97
N PHE A 599 -3.95 9.94 -8.16
CA PHE A 599 -5.35 10.06 -7.72
C PHE A 599 -5.81 11.50 -7.58
N ASP A 600 -7.10 11.70 -7.79
CA ASP A 600 -7.79 12.95 -7.53
C ASP A 600 -8.11 13.05 -6.02
N PRO A 601 -7.46 13.95 -5.26
CA PRO A 601 -7.70 14.09 -3.83
C PRO A 601 -9.13 14.58 -3.50
N GLY A 602 -9.78 15.31 -4.41
CA GLY A 602 -11.16 15.79 -4.27
C GLY A 602 -12.22 14.74 -4.65
N GLY A 603 -11.89 13.86 -5.60
CA GLY A 603 -12.78 12.83 -6.14
C GLY A 603 -12.70 11.46 -5.46
N ILE A 604 -11.70 11.22 -4.59
CA ILE A 604 -11.50 9.89 -3.98
C ILE A 604 -12.63 9.49 -3.02
N ARG A 605 -13.15 8.26 -3.18
CA ARG A 605 -14.23 7.69 -2.35
C ARG A 605 -14.13 6.16 -2.17
N ASP A 606 -14.36 5.71 -0.94
CA ASP A 606 -14.79 4.36 -0.59
C ASP A 606 -16.33 4.27 -0.68
N GLN A 607 -16.85 3.53 -1.67
CA GLN A 607 -18.30 3.29 -1.84
C GLN A 607 -18.59 1.80 -1.64
N ALA A 608 -19.86 1.41 -1.51
CA ALA A 608 -20.29 0.01 -1.30
C ALA A 608 -20.05 -0.93 -2.53
N GLY A 609 -19.12 -0.55 -3.41
CA GLY A 609 -18.74 -1.24 -4.63
C GLY A 609 -17.34 -0.80 -5.04
N ARG A 610 -17.15 -0.47 -6.31
CA ARG A 610 -15.84 -0.06 -6.83
C ARG A 610 -15.38 1.28 -6.22
N PRO A 611 -14.11 1.40 -5.77
CA PRO A 611 -13.58 2.69 -5.36
C PRO A 611 -13.51 3.67 -6.55
N SER A 612 -13.53 4.96 -6.25
CA SER A 612 -13.38 6.03 -7.25
C SER A 612 -12.28 7.01 -6.86
N GLY A 613 -11.74 7.72 -7.85
CA GLY A 613 -10.74 8.79 -7.66
C GLY A 613 -9.29 8.36 -7.86
N ILE A 614 -8.99 7.06 -7.82
CA ILE A 614 -7.73 6.52 -8.37
C ILE A 614 -7.81 6.63 -9.89
N ARG A 615 -6.79 7.23 -10.52
CA ARG A 615 -6.73 7.47 -11.97
C ARG A 615 -5.82 6.47 -12.65
N GLU A 616 -4.57 6.42 -12.23
CA GLU A 616 -3.54 5.57 -12.81
C GLU A 616 -2.78 4.85 -11.70
N VAL A 617 -2.40 3.61 -11.96
CA VAL A 617 -1.52 2.84 -11.06
C VAL A 617 -0.48 2.16 -11.92
N PHE A 618 0.76 2.24 -11.46
CA PHE A 618 1.92 1.60 -12.08
C PHE A 618 2.55 0.65 -11.09
N ILE A 619 2.91 -0.55 -11.55
CA ILE A 619 3.68 -1.53 -10.80
C ILE A 619 4.94 -1.82 -11.61
N ASN A 620 6.11 -1.64 -11.01
CA ASN A 620 7.40 -1.79 -11.71
C ASN A 620 7.47 -0.98 -13.01
N GLY A 621 6.87 0.21 -13.03
CA GLY A 621 6.78 1.10 -14.20
C GLY A 621 5.76 0.70 -15.25
N GLU A 622 5.08 -0.44 -15.10
CA GLU A 622 4.02 -0.86 -16.02
C GLU A 622 2.65 -0.41 -15.52
N ARG A 623 1.85 0.18 -16.41
CA ARG A 623 0.48 0.58 -16.09
C ARG A 623 -0.39 -0.65 -15.82
N VAL A 624 -1.05 -0.67 -14.67
CA VAL A 624 -1.99 -1.74 -14.24
C VAL A 624 -3.40 -1.23 -14.00
N VAL A 625 -3.58 0.07 -13.76
CA VAL A 625 -4.88 0.75 -13.73
C VAL A 625 -4.82 1.93 -14.67
N SER A 626 -5.85 2.09 -15.50
CA SER A 626 -6.03 3.23 -16.40
C SER A 626 -7.43 3.80 -16.23
N GLU A 627 -7.53 5.13 -16.13
CA GLU A 627 -8.82 5.82 -15.91
C GLU A 627 -9.66 5.21 -14.77
N GLY A 628 -8.99 4.77 -13.71
CA GLY A 628 -9.59 4.14 -12.54
C GLY A 628 -10.17 2.74 -12.77
N ARG A 629 -9.74 2.03 -13.82
CA ARG A 629 -10.06 0.62 -14.07
C ARG A 629 -8.80 -0.24 -14.10
N ALA A 630 -8.81 -1.36 -13.39
CA ALA A 630 -7.76 -2.36 -13.55
C ALA A 630 -7.74 -2.88 -15.01
N ILE A 631 -6.55 -3.00 -15.57
CA ILE A 631 -6.34 -3.59 -16.91
C ILE A 631 -6.45 -5.10 -16.77
N GLU A 632 -7.40 -5.69 -17.48
CA GLU A 632 -7.73 -7.11 -17.38
C GLU A 632 -6.51 -8.00 -17.66
N GLY A 633 -6.29 -9.00 -16.80
CA GLY A 633 -5.20 -9.98 -16.94
C GLY A 633 -3.79 -9.44 -16.75
N LYS A 634 -3.59 -8.15 -16.42
CA LYS A 634 -2.27 -7.56 -16.27
C LYS A 634 -1.53 -8.14 -15.06
N LYS A 635 -0.31 -8.62 -15.29
CA LYS A 635 0.58 -9.24 -14.29
C LYS A 635 1.94 -8.53 -14.25
N ALA A 636 2.00 -7.40 -13.57
CA ALA A 636 3.23 -6.59 -13.46
C ALA A 636 3.94 -6.75 -12.11
N GLY A 637 3.35 -7.48 -11.18
CA GLY A 637 3.88 -7.74 -9.85
C GLY A 637 5.04 -8.73 -9.83
N ARG A 638 5.84 -8.66 -8.77
CA ARG A 638 6.98 -9.54 -8.51
C ARG A 638 6.90 -10.13 -7.11
N VAL A 639 7.42 -11.35 -6.95
CA VAL A 639 7.82 -11.83 -5.63
C VAL A 639 8.99 -10.97 -5.17
N LEU A 640 8.82 -10.27 -4.05
CA LEU A 640 9.88 -9.52 -3.41
C LEU A 640 10.55 -10.45 -2.41
N ARG A 641 11.86 -10.62 -2.54
CA ARG A 641 12.67 -11.48 -1.66
C ARG A 641 13.50 -10.61 -0.73
N ARG A 642 13.53 -10.95 0.55
CA ARG A 642 14.42 -10.33 1.53
C ARG A 642 15.88 -10.55 1.08
N PRO A 643 16.75 -9.52 1.05
CA PRO A 643 18.17 -9.72 0.80
C PRO A 643 18.76 -10.66 1.86
N ALA A 644 19.70 -11.52 1.49
CA ALA A 644 20.35 -12.46 2.42
C ALA A 644 20.95 -11.74 3.64
#